data_AF-A0ABC8W4D9-F1
#
_entry.id   AF-A0ABC8W4D9-F1
#
_cell.length_a   1.000
_cell.length_b   1.000
_cell.length_c   1.000
_cell.angle_alpha   90.00
_cell.angle_beta   90.00
_cell.angle_gamma   90.00
#
_symmetry.space_group_name_H-M   'P 1'
#
loop_
_entity.id
_entity.type
_entity.pdbx_description
1 polymer ?
#
loop_
_entity_poly.entity_id
_entity_poly.type
_entity_poly.pdbx_seq_one_letter_code
_entity_poly.pdbx_strand_id
1 'polypeptide(L)'
;MARSSSLSEAEAGISCFASSLPGFRGVLKHRYSDFIVHEVARDGTVVKLTSFDLPTECVDVKEEEKAAPAADADHSQALESFRALCGDADCDALRGLLERVAAGGDSDVSPVILSPDADKAHRSDVHNFFKKNFKFLVTDTVEHSDGVQRCIRVRLGSAGGGGRGGGGGGRGRKRKNMGGSDWRDDRPFDSRGSSNWSDNVGKFLRFHLYKENKDTQETLGVIGKMLGLQPRSFGFAGTKDKRAVTSQQVTVFKVQANRLAALNNRLFGIKVGNFCYVKEGLLLGQLMGNRFTITLRGVIAESEDVIKASADGLGKNGFINYYGLQRFGSGSVPTHLVGAALLRGEWKAAVNLILDPREGERDDINEVRKHYKEHGDIDKALRNFPRHLVAERAILQCLKKCPGNYLQALKGIPRTLRMMYVHSYQSYLWNHAASMRVQKYGISQVVEGDLVYNKENPSEESTSVDIPETDDSNTDSSEIDLGSEAQPEETIQSVKIVDSGDLLKGMYTFDDVVLPLPGSQAMFPGNEVAEIYHEMAKKDGISLTENAHGVKEFSITSMKGGYRRVFQRPIDFQWELMTYTDDSSSLAETDLDALSRTKPREANEPVTSEQSQDKLEKASDTSTPTNGSDSLENKPTGSPDTVPRKLAVKLAFTLPASCYATMAIRELLKTSTSVAYQKTLSC
;
A
#
# COMPACT_ATOMS: atom_id res chain seq x y z
N MET A 1 8.83 -10.32 -42.39
CA MET A 1 7.52 -10.30 -41.70
C MET A 1 7.68 -11.01 -40.36
N ALA A 2 7.95 -10.28 -39.28
CA ALA A 2 8.03 -10.85 -37.94
C ALA A 2 6.83 -10.33 -37.15
N ARG A 3 6.00 -11.26 -36.65
CA ARG A 3 4.83 -10.94 -35.84
C ARG A 3 5.30 -10.34 -34.51
N SER A 4 4.96 -9.08 -34.33
CA SER A 4 4.43 -8.48 -33.10
C SER A 4 4.04 -9.51 -32.04
N SER A 5 4.72 -9.54 -30.89
CA SER A 5 4.09 -10.02 -29.66
C SER A 5 4.83 -9.53 -28.42
N SER A 6 4.07 -9.05 -27.44
CA SER A 6 4.45 -9.05 -26.03
C SER A 6 4.94 -10.44 -25.59
N LEU A 7 5.87 -10.49 -24.63
CA LEU A 7 6.41 -11.74 -24.07
C LEU A 7 5.30 -12.77 -23.78
N SER A 8 5.42 -13.95 -24.38
CA SER A 8 4.50 -15.06 -24.17
C SER A 8 4.84 -15.85 -22.91
N GLU A 9 3.88 -16.64 -22.41
CA GLU A 9 4.10 -17.53 -21.26
C GLU A 9 5.22 -18.53 -21.51
N ALA A 10 5.28 -19.13 -22.70
CA ALA A 10 6.31 -20.09 -23.08
C ALA A 10 7.71 -19.45 -23.11
N GLU A 11 7.84 -18.25 -23.67
CA GLU A 11 9.11 -17.51 -23.67
C GLU A 11 9.56 -17.11 -22.27
N ALA A 12 8.63 -16.95 -21.31
CA ALA A 12 8.92 -16.67 -19.92
C ALA A 12 9.14 -17.93 -19.06
N GLY A 13 9.20 -19.12 -19.67
CA GLY A 13 9.40 -20.39 -18.97
C GLY A 13 8.16 -20.92 -18.27
N ILE A 14 6.96 -20.43 -18.60
CA ILE A 14 5.68 -20.85 -18.02
C ILE A 14 5.03 -21.85 -18.99
N SER A 15 5.42 -23.13 -18.90
CA SER A 15 5.05 -24.14 -19.90
C SER A 15 4.19 -25.28 -19.36
N CYS A 16 4.30 -25.61 -18.07
CA CYS A 16 3.68 -26.80 -17.50
C CYS A 16 2.40 -26.47 -16.72
N PHE A 17 1.64 -27.50 -16.39
CA PHE A 17 0.49 -27.46 -15.49
C PHE A 17 0.68 -28.52 -14.41
N ALA A 18 0.09 -28.29 -13.23
CA ALA A 18 0.18 -29.25 -12.13
C ALA A 18 -0.71 -30.47 -12.39
N SER A 19 -1.95 -30.24 -12.81
CA SER A 19 -2.94 -31.28 -13.08
C SER A 19 -3.10 -31.56 -14.58
N SER A 20 -3.42 -32.81 -14.92
CA SER A 20 -3.84 -33.25 -16.26
C SER A 20 -5.35 -33.11 -16.49
N LEU A 21 -6.12 -32.58 -15.53
CA LEU A 21 -7.55 -32.33 -15.69
C LEU A 21 -7.80 -31.33 -16.84
N PRO A 22 -8.87 -31.51 -17.62
CA PRO A 22 -9.22 -30.58 -18.70
C PRO A 22 -9.60 -29.21 -18.12
N GLY A 23 -9.13 -28.14 -18.75
CA GLY A 23 -9.55 -26.78 -18.39
C GLY A 23 -10.86 -26.38 -19.05
N PHE A 24 -11.35 -25.21 -18.68
CA PHE A 24 -12.51 -24.58 -19.30
C PHE A 24 -12.22 -23.12 -19.65
N ARG A 25 -13.07 -22.49 -20.46
CA ARG A 25 -12.93 -21.07 -20.81
C ARG A 25 -13.62 -20.22 -19.75
N GLY A 26 -12.98 -19.13 -19.35
CA GLY A 26 -13.56 -18.10 -18.48
C GLY A 26 -12.81 -16.77 -18.64
N VAL A 27 -13.53 -15.66 -18.51
CA VAL A 27 -12.98 -14.31 -18.65
C VAL A 27 -12.57 -13.79 -17.27
N LEU A 28 -11.28 -13.48 -17.12
CA LEU A 28 -10.70 -12.91 -15.91
C LEU A 28 -10.74 -11.38 -15.95
N LYS A 29 -11.07 -10.75 -14.81
CA LYS A 29 -11.11 -9.29 -14.67
C LYS A 29 -11.98 -8.64 -15.76
N HIS A 30 -13.16 -9.19 -16.05
CA HIS A 30 -14.10 -8.54 -16.98
C HIS A 30 -14.46 -7.16 -16.43
N ARG A 31 -14.87 -7.11 -15.15
CA ARG A 31 -14.93 -5.89 -14.33
C ARG A 31 -13.81 -5.91 -13.29
N TYR A 32 -13.43 -4.73 -12.78
CA TYR A 32 -12.45 -4.64 -11.67
C TYR A 32 -13.02 -5.19 -10.36
N SER A 33 -14.36 -5.15 -10.19
CA SER A 33 -15.09 -5.72 -9.05
C SER A 33 -15.15 -7.24 -9.06
N ASP A 34 -14.85 -7.89 -10.20
CA ASP A 34 -14.74 -9.35 -10.29
C ASP A 34 -13.40 -9.86 -9.74
N PHE A 35 -12.51 -8.96 -9.31
CA PHE A 35 -11.21 -9.31 -8.76
C PHE A 35 -10.98 -8.51 -7.47
N ILE A 36 -11.32 -9.12 -6.35
CA ILE A 36 -11.22 -8.51 -5.02
C ILE A 36 -10.01 -9.09 -4.30
N VAL A 37 -9.22 -8.24 -3.66
CA VAL A 37 -8.01 -8.62 -2.92
C VAL A 37 -8.03 -8.01 -1.52
N HIS A 38 -8.01 -8.86 -0.51
CA HIS A 38 -7.82 -8.44 0.89
C HIS A 38 -6.42 -8.88 1.34
N GLU A 39 -5.63 -7.95 1.84
CA GLU A 39 -4.34 -8.29 2.47
C GLU A 39 -4.56 -9.19 3.69
N VAL A 40 -3.64 -10.14 3.93
CA VAL A 40 -3.59 -10.91 5.16
C VAL A 40 -2.43 -10.36 6.00
N ALA A 41 -2.77 -9.72 7.12
CA ALA A 41 -1.81 -9.12 8.03
C ALA A 41 -0.92 -10.18 8.70
N ARG A 42 0.14 -9.74 9.39
CA ARG A 42 1.11 -10.63 10.08
C ARG A 42 0.48 -11.52 11.16
N ASP A 43 -0.63 -11.09 11.71
CA ASP A 43 -1.41 -11.84 12.71
C ASP A 43 -2.41 -12.83 12.08
N GLY A 44 -2.42 -12.97 10.75
CA GLY A 44 -3.36 -13.81 10.01
C GLY A 44 -4.71 -13.15 9.74
N THR A 45 -4.93 -11.92 10.21
CA THR A 45 -6.21 -11.21 10.01
C THR A 45 -6.38 -10.79 8.55
N VAL A 46 -7.53 -11.11 7.96
CA VAL A 46 -7.92 -10.62 6.64
C VAL A 46 -8.35 -9.16 6.75
N VAL A 47 -7.61 -8.27 6.10
CA VAL A 47 -7.82 -6.82 6.14
C VAL A 47 -9.05 -6.44 5.33
N LYS A 48 -10.14 -6.08 6.02
CA LYS A 48 -11.38 -5.58 5.43
C LYS A 48 -11.71 -4.19 5.96
N LEU A 49 -12.30 -3.35 5.13
CA LEU A 49 -12.86 -2.08 5.58
C LEU A 49 -14.24 -2.35 6.23
N THR A 50 -14.33 -2.24 7.55
CA THR A 50 -15.55 -2.60 8.31
C THR A 50 -16.11 -1.46 9.15
N SER A 51 -15.37 -0.38 9.35
CA SER A 51 -15.84 0.79 10.09
C SER A 51 -15.12 2.07 9.63
N PHE A 52 -15.85 3.19 9.66
CA PHE A 52 -15.33 4.54 9.46
C PHE A 52 -15.14 5.29 10.79
N ASP A 53 -15.43 4.64 11.91
CA ASP A 53 -15.44 5.25 13.23
C ASP A 53 -14.02 5.64 13.64
N LEU A 54 -13.92 6.78 14.30
CA LEU A 54 -12.67 7.24 14.87
C LEU A 54 -12.31 6.36 16.07
N PRO A 55 -11.01 6.09 16.31
CA PRO A 55 -10.61 5.32 17.47
C PRO A 55 -11.02 6.09 18.72
N THR A 56 -11.64 5.41 19.68
CA THR A 56 -11.84 5.97 21.02
C THR A 56 -10.46 6.33 21.54
N GLU A 57 -10.18 7.62 21.63
CA GLU A 57 -8.90 8.09 22.12
C GLU A 57 -8.64 7.48 23.51
N CYS A 58 -7.39 7.07 23.79
CA CYS A 58 -6.92 7.04 25.18
C CYS A 58 -6.86 8.51 25.63
N VAL A 59 -8.03 9.09 25.88
CA VAL A 59 -8.18 10.35 26.59
C VAL A 59 -7.90 9.98 28.03
N ASP A 60 -6.66 10.20 28.47
CA ASP A 60 -6.50 10.49 29.89
C ASP A 60 -7.35 11.74 30.15
N VAL A 61 -8.33 11.54 31.02
CA VAL A 61 -9.22 12.52 31.60
C VAL A 61 -8.48 13.84 31.84
N LYS A 62 -8.72 14.79 30.94
CA LYS A 62 -8.76 16.27 31.14
C LYS A 62 -8.84 16.99 29.78
N GLU A 63 -9.78 16.57 28.93
CA GLU A 63 -10.59 17.59 28.28
C GLU A 63 -11.65 18.01 29.31
N GLU A 64 -11.25 18.86 30.25
CA GLU A 64 -12.22 19.77 30.84
C GLU A 64 -12.72 20.62 29.69
N GLU A 65 -13.94 20.31 29.28
CA GLU A 65 -14.91 21.14 28.60
C GLU A 65 -14.35 22.52 28.18
N LYS A 66 -14.21 22.70 26.86
CA LYS A 66 -14.46 24.00 26.25
C LYS A 66 -15.95 24.34 26.41
N ALA A 67 -16.39 24.58 27.64
CA ALA A 67 -17.63 25.26 27.94
C ALA A 67 -17.31 26.76 28.07
N ALA A 68 -18.08 27.58 27.37
CA ALA A 68 -18.28 28.98 27.75
C ALA A 68 -18.79 29.02 29.22
N PRO A 69 -18.57 30.13 29.95
CA PRO A 69 -18.43 30.11 31.40
C PRO A 69 -19.67 29.55 32.10
N ALA A 70 -19.49 28.44 32.82
CA ALA A 70 -20.42 28.09 33.88
C ALA A 70 -20.29 29.16 34.98
N ALA A 71 -21.40 29.82 35.29
CA ALA A 71 -21.50 30.97 36.18
C ALA A 71 -21.32 30.65 37.68
N ASP A 72 -20.53 29.63 38.05
CA ASP A 72 -20.41 29.18 39.45
C ASP A 72 -19.08 28.47 39.79
N ALA A 73 -17.98 28.82 39.11
CA ALA A 73 -16.65 28.39 39.54
C ALA A 73 -16.20 29.25 40.75
N ASP A 74 -16.08 28.63 41.93
CA ASP A 74 -15.63 29.28 43.15
C ASP A 74 -14.16 29.77 43.01
N HIS A 75 -13.98 31.02 42.58
CA HIS A 75 -12.68 31.65 42.37
C HIS A 75 -12.06 32.21 43.67
N SER A 76 -12.67 31.97 44.83
CA SER A 76 -12.30 32.58 46.11
C SER A 76 -10.85 32.30 46.50
N GLN A 77 -10.38 31.05 46.38
CA GLN A 77 -9.02 30.66 46.74
C GLN A 77 -7.95 31.21 45.77
N ALA A 78 -8.28 31.33 44.49
CA ALA A 78 -7.40 31.93 43.49
C ALA A 78 -7.28 33.44 43.72
N LEU A 79 -8.39 34.12 44.02
CA LEU A 79 -8.39 35.55 44.35
C LEU A 79 -7.60 35.85 45.62
N GLU A 80 -7.65 34.99 46.63
CA GLU A 80 -6.87 35.14 47.87
C GLU A 80 -5.36 34.97 47.62
N SER A 81 -4.98 33.99 46.79
CA SER A 81 -3.59 33.82 46.35
C SER A 81 -3.09 34.99 45.50
N PHE A 82 -3.97 35.57 44.68
CA PHE A 82 -3.65 36.76 43.89
C PHE A 82 -3.51 38.01 44.76
N ARG A 83 -4.37 38.14 45.78
CA ARG A 83 -4.32 39.22 46.79
C ARG A 83 -2.98 39.24 47.51
N ALA A 84 -2.46 38.06 47.89
CA ALA A 84 -1.15 37.94 48.50
C ALA A 84 0.01 38.33 47.54
N LEU A 85 -0.19 38.22 46.23
CA LEU A 85 0.82 38.51 45.21
C LEU A 85 0.83 39.98 44.79
N CYS A 86 -0.33 40.57 44.48
CA CYS A 86 -0.43 41.93 43.89
C CYS A 86 -1.10 42.96 44.80
N GLY A 87 -1.60 42.56 45.98
CA GLY A 87 -2.32 43.43 46.91
C GLY A 87 -3.80 43.61 46.58
N ASP A 88 -4.47 44.37 47.45
CA ASP A 88 -5.93 44.45 47.48
C ASP A 88 -6.53 45.17 46.27
N ALA A 89 -5.92 46.28 45.85
CA ALA A 89 -6.43 47.09 44.75
C ALA A 89 -6.45 46.35 43.40
N ASP A 90 -5.39 45.59 43.12
CA ASP A 90 -5.28 44.78 41.90
C ASP A 90 -6.20 43.56 41.96
N CYS A 91 -6.40 42.98 43.15
CA CYS A 91 -7.34 41.87 43.36
C CYS A 91 -8.79 42.30 43.14
N ASP A 92 -9.19 43.48 43.63
CA ASP A 92 -10.52 44.05 43.40
C ASP A 92 -10.75 44.36 41.91
N ALA A 93 -9.72 44.84 41.20
CA ALA A 93 -9.79 45.07 39.76
C ALA A 93 -9.95 43.77 38.95
N LEU A 94 -9.30 42.68 39.38
CA LEU A 94 -9.48 41.35 38.79
C LEU A 94 -10.87 40.78 39.09
N ARG A 95 -11.36 40.93 40.33
CA ARG A 95 -12.70 40.49 40.71
C ARG A 95 -13.78 41.17 39.86
N GLY A 96 -13.69 42.48 39.69
CA GLY A 96 -14.62 43.24 38.84
C GLY A 96 -14.50 42.89 37.34
N LEU A 97 -13.36 42.37 36.87
CA LEU A 97 -13.25 41.81 35.52
C LEU A 97 -13.97 40.46 35.41
N LEU A 98 -13.80 39.57 36.40
CA LEU A 98 -14.43 38.25 36.42
C LEU A 98 -15.96 38.34 36.52
N GLU A 99 -16.49 39.26 37.34
CA GLU A 99 -17.93 39.52 37.44
C GLU A 99 -18.52 40.02 36.11
N ARG A 100 -17.80 40.91 35.39
CA ARG A 100 -18.21 41.39 34.06
C ARG A 100 -18.18 40.28 33.00
N VAL A 101 -17.21 39.38 33.08
CA VAL A 101 -17.13 38.21 32.19
C VAL A 101 -18.24 37.19 32.50
N ALA A 102 -18.63 37.02 33.76
CA ALA A 102 -19.72 36.14 34.18
C ALA A 102 -21.11 36.68 33.79
N ALA A 103 -21.29 38.00 33.69
CA ALA A 103 -22.56 38.65 33.34
C ALA A 103 -23.00 38.49 31.86
N GLY A 104 -22.20 37.82 31.02
CA GLY A 104 -22.67 37.30 29.71
C GLY A 104 -23.04 38.31 28.62
N GLY A 105 -22.59 39.58 28.71
CA GLY A 105 -22.79 40.58 27.65
C GLY A 105 -21.73 40.49 26.55
N ASP A 106 -22.11 40.12 25.32
CA ASP A 106 -21.25 39.95 24.14
C ASP A 106 -20.74 41.29 23.52
N SER A 107 -20.37 42.25 24.36
CA SER A 107 -19.81 43.54 23.93
C SER A 107 -18.60 43.94 24.77
N ASP A 108 -17.42 43.81 24.17
CA ASP A 108 -16.12 44.39 24.52
C ASP A 108 -15.86 44.63 26.02
N VAL A 109 -15.46 43.58 26.74
CA VAL A 109 -15.03 43.70 28.14
C VAL A 109 -13.71 44.48 28.19
N SER A 110 -13.77 45.74 28.61
CA SER A 110 -12.59 46.62 28.69
C SER A 110 -11.46 46.00 29.52
N PRO A 111 -10.22 45.98 29.00
CA PRO A 111 -9.09 45.36 29.67
C PRO A 111 -8.75 46.07 30.98
N VAL A 112 -8.29 45.30 31.97
CA VAL A 112 -7.82 45.83 33.26
C VAL A 112 -6.31 45.99 33.20
N ILE A 113 -5.82 47.11 33.70
CA ILE A 113 -4.39 47.38 33.87
C ILE A 113 -4.10 47.32 35.36
N LEU A 114 -3.17 46.43 35.74
CA LEU A 114 -2.70 46.28 37.12
C LEU A 114 -1.72 47.40 37.49
N SER A 115 -1.48 47.54 38.79
CA SER A 115 -0.60 48.57 39.33
C SER A 115 0.82 48.51 38.71
N PRO A 116 1.51 49.65 38.56
CA PRO A 116 2.85 49.67 37.97
C PRO A 116 3.85 48.87 38.79
N ASP A 117 4.58 47.99 38.12
CA ASP A 117 5.57 47.11 38.73
C ASP A 117 6.90 47.26 37.98
N ALA A 118 7.97 47.63 38.69
CA ALA A 118 9.30 47.78 38.11
C ALA A 118 10.06 46.44 38.03
N ASP A 119 9.73 45.45 38.85
CA ASP A 119 10.43 44.18 38.93
C ASP A 119 10.01 43.21 37.81
N LYS A 120 11.00 42.70 37.07
CA LYS A 120 10.76 41.75 35.98
C LYS A 120 10.44 40.35 36.49
N ALA A 121 11.00 39.95 37.63
CA ALA A 121 10.73 38.64 38.23
C ALA A 121 9.27 38.59 38.71
N HIS A 122 8.85 39.59 39.49
CA HIS A 122 7.48 39.72 39.96
C HIS A 122 6.45 39.76 38.82
N ARG A 123 6.66 40.56 37.77
CA ARG A 123 5.78 40.55 36.58
C ARG A 123 5.68 39.17 35.91
N SER A 124 6.76 38.39 35.90
CA SER A 124 6.76 37.04 35.32
C SER A 124 5.93 36.06 36.17
N ASP A 125 5.99 36.20 37.50
CA ASP A 125 5.19 35.40 38.43
C ASP A 125 3.69 35.71 38.30
N VAL A 126 3.34 36.98 38.11
CA VAL A 126 1.96 37.39 37.80
C VAL A 126 1.49 36.78 36.47
N HIS A 127 2.28 36.83 35.40
CA HIS A 127 1.94 36.17 34.13
C HIS A 127 1.74 34.65 34.29
N ASN A 128 2.58 33.99 35.09
CA ASN A 128 2.47 32.57 35.37
C ASN A 128 1.24 32.24 36.21
N PHE A 129 0.87 33.11 37.16
CA PHE A 129 -0.34 32.99 37.94
C PHE A 129 -1.59 32.99 37.05
N PHE A 130 -1.70 33.92 36.09
CA PHE A 130 -2.82 33.95 35.14
C PHE A 130 -2.85 32.74 34.22
N LYS A 131 -1.69 32.30 33.70
CA LYS A 131 -1.60 31.08 32.87
C LYS A 131 -2.03 29.82 33.62
N LYS A 132 -1.78 29.77 34.93
CA LYS A 132 -2.12 28.63 35.79
C LYS A 132 -3.60 28.63 36.18
N ASN A 133 -4.13 29.76 36.61
CA ASN A 133 -5.44 29.83 37.27
C ASN A 133 -6.57 30.38 36.36
N PHE A 134 -6.26 31.16 35.32
CA PHE A 134 -7.25 31.82 34.46
C PHE A 134 -6.89 31.71 32.98
N LYS A 135 -6.96 30.50 32.42
CA LYS A 135 -6.51 30.18 31.04
C LYS A 135 -7.25 30.92 29.91
N PHE A 136 -8.46 31.42 30.19
CA PHE A 136 -9.26 32.19 29.24
C PHE A 136 -8.88 33.68 29.20
N LEU A 137 -8.05 34.14 30.14
CA LEU A 137 -7.48 35.50 30.17
C LEU A 137 -6.09 35.51 29.55
N VAL A 138 -5.83 36.54 28.75
CA VAL A 138 -4.52 36.82 28.14
C VAL A 138 -3.90 38.00 28.84
N THR A 139 -2.62 37.90 29.17
CA THR A 139 -1.86 38.95 29.85
C THR A 139 -0.67 39.42 29.02
N ASP A 140 -0.47 40.74 28.96
CA ASP A 140 0.67 41.37 28.28
C ASP A 140 1.26 42.52 29.11
N THR A 141 2.58 42.70 29.05
CA THR A 141 3.26 43.82 29.74
C THR A 141 3.21 45.05 28.83
N VAL A 142 2.66 46.16 29.33
CA VAL A 142 2.57 47.45 28.63
C VAL A 142 3.33 48.54 29.42
N GLU A 143 3.74 49.59 28.73
CA GLU A 143 4.39 50.75 29.38
C GLU A 143 3.32 51.66 30.00
N HIS A 144 3.55 52.09 31.24
CA HIS A 144 2.67 53.01 31.96
C HIS A 144 2.69 54.40 31.27
N SER A 145 1.64 55.19 31.45
CA SER A 145 1.50 56.54 30.84
C SER A 145 2.66 57.49 31.16
N ASP A 146 3.44 57.20 32.19
CA ASP A 146 4.57 58.01 32.65
C ASP A 146 5.91 57.60 32.01
N GLY A 147 5.93 56.60 31.12
CA GLY A 147 7.07 56.21 30.29
C GLY A 147 8.25 55.53 31.02
N VAL A 148 8.19 55.40 32.35
CA VAL A 148 9.28 54.84 33.17
C VAL A 148 8.92 53.48 33.81
N GLN A 149 7.64 53.26 34.12
CA GLN A 149 7.17 52.04 34.79
C GLN A 149 6.41 51.13 33.82
N ARG A 150 6.39 49.82 34.09
CA ARG A 150 5.68 48.81 33.29
C ARG A 150 4.52 48.23 34.09
N CYS A 151 3.39 48.03 33.45
CA CYS A 151 2.22 47.42 34.07
C CYS A 151 1.76 46.20 33.26
N ILE A 152 0.97 45.33 33.89
CA ILE A 152 0.40 44.15 33.25
C ILE A 152 -1.04 44.46 32.88
N ARG A 153 -1.37 44.28 31.61
CA ARG A 153 -2.72 44.37 31.08
C ARG A 153 -3.32 42.97 30.97
N VAL A 154 -4.57 42.83 31.42
CA VAL A 154 -5.34 41.59 31.44
C VAL A 154 -6.57 41.76 30.55
N ARG A 155 -6.76 40.85 29.59
CA ARG A 155 -7.87 40.89 28.62
C ARG A 155 -8.46 39.50 28.35
N LEU A 156 -9.70 39.45 27.86
CA LEU A 156 -10.33 38.19 27.45
C LEU A 156 -9.66 37.64 26.17
N GLY A 157 -9.40 36.34 26.11
CA GLY A 157 -8.89 35.67 24.91
C GLY A 157 -9.98 35.48 23.86
N SER A 158 -9.81 36.04 22.66
CA SER A 158 -10.77 35.86 21.56
C SER A 158 -10.71 34.43 21.00
N ALA A 159 -11.87 33.78 20.87
CA ALA A 159 -12.00 32.44 20.34
C ALA A 159 -11.91 32.43 18.80
N GLY A 160 -10.74 32.08 18.26
CA GLY A 160 -10.56 31.64 16.87
C GLY A 160 -10.06 32.72 15.89
N GLY A 161 -8.88 32.45 15.29
CA GLY A 161 -8.40 33.23 14.14
C GLY A 161 -6.88 33.23 14.00
N GLY A 162 -6.35 32.27 13.24
CA GLY A 162 -5.03 32.44 12.62
C GLY A 162 -5.12 33.52 11.54
N GLY A 163 -4.29 34.56 11.63
CA GLY A 163 -4.29 35.65 10.65
C GLY A 163 -3.10 36.59 10.84
N ARG A 164 -2.34 36.75 9.75
CA ARG A 164 -1.12 37.56 9.61
C ARG A 164 -1.37 39.07 9.70
N GLY A 165 -0.33 39.79 10.15
CA GLY A 165 0.00 41.18 9.83
C GLY A 165 1.18 41.59 10.73
N GLY A 166 2.37 41.99 10.27
CA GLY A 166 2.72 42.76 9.09
C GLY A 166 3.32 44.08 9.60
N GLY A 167 4.65 44.18 9.69
CA GLY A 167 5.34 45.41 10.10
C GLY A 167 6.85 45.23 10.21
N GLY A 168 7.59 45.80 9.25
CA GLY A 168 9.01 45.56 9.04
C GLY A 168 9.96 46.23 10.03
N GLY A 169 11.23 45.82 9.95
CA GLY A 169 12.34 46.42 10.68
C GLY A 169 13.56 45.51 10.65
N GLY A 170 14.38 45.62 9.62
CA GLY A 170 15.61 44.85 9.50
C GLY A 170 16.61 45.14 10.61
N ARG A 171 17.43 44.13 10.95
CA ARG A 171 18.85 44.29 11.34
C ARG A 171 19.52 42.93 11.57
N GLY A 172 20.61 42.71 10.82
CA GLY A 172 21.84 42.12 11.35
C GLY A 172 21.88 40.60 11.54
N ARG A 173 22.28 39.87 10.49
CA ARG A 173 22.96 38.58 10.64
C ARG A 173 24.27 38.78 11.41
N LYS A 174 24.28 38.52 12.70
CA LYS A 174 25.51 38.44 13.50
C LYS A 174 25.98 36.98 13.51
N ARG A 175 27.00 36.69 12.71
CA ARG A 175 27.86 35.52 12.88
C ARG A 175 28.43 35.53 14.31
N LYS A 176 28.19 34.48 15.07
CA LYS A 176 29.08 34.08 16.16
C LYS A 176 29.50 32.64 15.91
N ASN A 177 30.77 32.52 15.55
CA ASN A 177 31.55 31.31 15.63
C ASN A 177 32.22 31.28 17.01
N MET A 178 32.67 30.09 17.44
CA MET A 178 33.19 29.68 18.75
C MET A 178 32.08 29.21 19.69
N GLY A 179 32.02 27.96 20.12
CA GLY A 179 33.10 26.99 20.32
C GLY A 179 32.97 26.51 21.76
N GLY A 180 32.49 25.29 21.95
CA GLY A 180 32.21 24.74 23.27
C GLY A 180 31.34 23.50 23.14
N SER A 181 31.95 22.36 23.44
CA SER A 181 31.39 21.02 23.46
C SER A 181 30.09 20.93 24.26
N ASP A 182 28.96 20.74 23.57
CA ASP A 182 27.82 20.03 24.15
C ASP A 182 26.94 19.50 22.99
N TRP A 183 27.38 18.41 22.38
CA TRP A 183 26.58 17.65 21.43
C TRP A 183 25.61 16.77 22.21
N ARG A 184 24.49 17.34 22.68
CA ARG A 184 23.24 16.60 22.83
C ARG A 184 22.33 17.00 21.69
N ASP A 185 22.10 16.00 20.85
CA ASP A 185 21.34 16.04 19.60
C ASP A 185 19.84 16.20 19.89
N ASP A 186 19.40 17.40 20.26
CA ASP A 186 17.99 17.73 20.49
C ASP A 186 17.33 18.39 19.26
N ARG A 187 17.80 18.07 18.04
CA ARG A 187 17.00 18.33 16.85
C ARG A 187 15.96 17.21 16.73
N PRO A 188 14.65 17.50 16.73
CA PRO A 188 13.64 16.45 16.65
C PRO A 188 13.90 15.62 15.40
N PHE A 189 14.18 14.33 15.61
CA PHE A 189 14.19 13.33 14.56
C PHE A 189 12.79 13.39 13.92
N ASP A 190 12.74 14.03 12.75
CA ASP A 190 11.60 14.13 11.85
C ASP A 190 10.56 15.27 12.05
N SER A 191 10.63 16.27 11.16
CA SER A 191 9.67 17.38 11.02
C SER A 191 8.43 17.04 10.16
N ARG A 192 8.14 15.77 9.87
CA ARG A 192 7.02 15.32 9.00
C ARG A 192 5.64 15.32 9.67
N GLY A 193 5.56 15.46 11.00
CA GLY A 193 4.34 15.25 11.80
C GLY A 193 3.85 16.46 12.59
N SER A 194 2.72 16.32 13.29
CA SER A 194 2.29 17.32 14.29
C SER A 194 3.41 17.55 15.31
N SER A 195 3.76 18.82 15.56
CA SER A 195 4.71 19.21 16.60
C SER A 195 4.16 18.97 18.00
N ASN A 196 2.83 18.90 18.13
CA ASN A 196 2.11 18.62 19.37
C ASN A 196 1.52 17.20 19.26
N TRP A 197 2.34 16.18 19.53
CA TRP A 197 1.93 14.77 19.55
C TRP A 197 2.21 14.22 20.95
N SER A 198 1.22 13.64 21.60
CA SER A 198 1.37 13.08 22.95
C SER A 198 2.22 11.81 22.92
N ASP A 199 3.11 11.66 23.91
CA ASP A 199 3.99 10.49 24.02
C ASP A 199 3.22 9.19 24.32
N ASN A 200 2.02 9.31 24.91
CA ASN A 200 1.15 8.17 25.22
C ASN A 200 0.45 7.59 23.97
N VAL A 201 0.46 8.30 22.85
CA VAL A 201 -0.19 7.86 21.59
C VAL A 201 0.86 7.34 20.63
N GLY A 202 0.61 6.14 20.08
CA GLY A 202 1.47 5.53 19.07
C GLY A 202 1.84 6.51 17.96
N LYS A 203 3.14 6.56 17.58
CA LYS A 203 3.68 7.54 16.62
C LYS A 203 3.07 7.41 15.22
N PHE A 204 2.45 6.28 14.91
CA PHE A 204 1.86 5.99 13.61
C PHE A 204 0.36 5.74 13.75
N LEU A 205 -0.41 6.28 12.83
CA LEU A 205 -1.81 5.90 12.63
C LEU A 205 -1.85 4.78 11.59
N ARG A 206 -2.27 3.58 12.01
CA ARG A 206 -2.64 2.48 11.12
C ARG A 206 -4.10 2.65 10.69
N PHE A 207 -4.38 2.40 9.42
CA PHE A 207 -5.72 2.42 8.85
C PHE A 207 -5.82 1.40 7.72
N HIS A 208 -7.05 0.99 7.40
CA HIS A 208 -7.35 0.16 6.24
C HIS A 208 -7.62 1.07 5.04
N LEU A 209 -6.87 0.85 3.96
CA LEU A 209 -7.03 1.52 2.68
C LEU A 209 -7.82 0.62 1.74
N TYR A 210 -9.03 1.05 1.39
CA TYR A 210 -9.84 0.48 0.32
C TYR A 210 -9.65 1.31 -0.95
N LYS A 211 -9.36 0.65 -2.07
CA LYS A 211 -9.20 1.31 -3.38
C LYS A 211 -9.84 0.50 -4.51
N GLU A 212 -10.37 1.20 -5.50
CA GLU A 212 -11.00 0.64 -6.69
C GLU A 212 -10.29 1.14 -7.95
N ASN A 213 -9.81 0.21 -8.77
CA ASN A 213 -9.17 0.52 -10.06
C ASN A 213 -7.99 1.54 -9.98
N LYS A 214 -7.23 1.51 -8.88
CA LYS A 214 -6.14 2.46 -8.58
C LYS A 214 -4.89 1.76 -8.09
N ASP A 215 -3.73 2.35 -8.37
CA ASP A 215 -2.45 1.91 -7.84
C ASP A 215 -2.26 2.37 -6.39
N THR A 216 -1.57 1.58 -5.56
CA THR A 216 -1.32 1.88 -4.15
C THR A 216 -0.51 3.18 -3.99
N GLN A 217 0.59 3.35 -4.72
CA GLN A 217 1.44 4.54 -4.58
C GLN A 217 0.75 5.79 -5.12
N GLU A 218 0.01 5.67 -6.22
CA GLU A 218 -0.81 6.76 -6.75
C GLU A 218 -1.84 7.22 -5.70
N THR A 219 -2.52 6.27 -5.07
CA THR A 219 -3.53 6.51 -4.02
C THR A 219 -2.92 7.23 -2.82
N LEU A 220 -1.79 6.74 -2.30
CA LEU A 220 -1.07 7.37 -1.19
C LEU A 220 -0.53 8.76 -1.58
N GLY A 221 -0.13 8.95 -2.85
CA GLY A 221 0.28 10.26 -3.37
C GLY A 221 -0.87 11.27 -3.40
N VAL A 222 -2.10 10.85 -3.71
CA VAL A 222 -3.29 11.70 -3.64
C VAL A 222 -3.60 12.08 -2.18
N ILE A 223 -3.65 11.09 -1.29
CA ILE A 223 -3.89 11.32 0.15
C ILE A 223 -2.81 12.23 0.73
N GLY A 224 -1.54 11.98 0.42
CA GLY A 224 -0.40 12.78 0.85
C GLY A 224 -0.53 14.24 0.41
N LYS A 225 -0.84 14.51 -0.86
CA LYS A 225 -1.07 15.88 -1.36
C LYS A 225 -2.19 16.61 -0.62
N MET A 226 -3.29 15.92 -0.32
CA MET A 226 -4.42 16.51 0.41
C MET A 226 -4.10 16.81 1.87
N LEU A 227 -3.18 16.06 2.48
CA LEU A 227 -2.74 16.26 3.86
C LEU A 227 -1.50 17.15 4.01
N GLY A 228 -0.85 17.52 2.90
CA GLY A 228 0.45 18.21 2.91
C GLY A 228 1.63 17.32 3.29
N LEU A 229 1.52 16.01 3.05
CA LEU A 229 2.50 15.00 3.42
C LEU A 229 3.24 14.45 2.21
N GLN A 230 4.48 14.02 2.44
CA GLN A 230 5.28 13.36 1.42
C GLN A 230 4.98 11.86 1.39
N PRO A 231 5.17 11.16 0.24
CA PRO A 231 4.93 9.72 0.14
C PRO A 231 5.70 8.90 1.20
N ARG A 232 6.89 9.34 1.59
CA ARG A 232 7.71 8.72 2.65
C ARG A 232 7.10 8.73 4.05
N SER A 233 6.02 9.47 4.27
CA SER A 233 5.30 9.47 5.54
C SER A 233 4.35 8.27 5.67
N PHE A 234 4.11 7.54 4.57
CA PHE A 234 3.28 6.35 4.54
C PHE A 234 4.14 5.08 4.51
N GLY A 235 3.71 4.07 5.25
CA GLY A 235 4.25 2.71 5.23
C GLY A 235 3.16 1.71 4.84
N PHE A 236 3.52 0.69 4.06
CA PHE A 236 2.61 -0.37 3.60
C PHE A 236 3.39 -1.68 3.37
N ALA A 237 2.72 -2.82 3.53
CA ALA A 237 3.39 -4.13 3.43
C ALA A 237 3.65 -4.60 1.99
N GLY A 238 2.82 -4.18 1.04
CA GLY A 238 3.06 -4.43 -0.38
C GLY A 238 2.05 -3.71 -1.25
N THR A 239 2.41 -3.50 -2.52
CA THR A 239 1.48 -2.96 -3.51
C THR A 239 0.41 -4.00 -3.86
N LYS A 240 -0.77 -3.53 -4.26
CA LYS A 240 -1.90 -4.38 -4.66
C LYS A 240 -2.32 -4.05 -6.09
N ASP A 241 -2.95 -5.00 -6.78
CA ASP A 241 -3.40 -4.85 -8.16
C ASP A 241 -4.11 -3.52 -8.42
N LYS A 242 -3.75 -2.85 -9.52
CA LYS A 242 -4.44 -1.63 -9.96
C LYS A 242 -5.87 -1.95 -10.40
N ARG A 243 -6.04 -2.88 -11.34
CA ARG A 243 -7.34 -3.29 -11.90
C ARG A 243 -8.01 -4.34 -11.01
N ALA A 244 -8.43 -3.90 -9.84
CA ALA A 244 -9.06 -4.71 -8.79
C ALA A 244 -9.79 -3.79 -7.79
N VAL A 245 -10.60 -4.40 -6.92
CA VAL A 245 -11.00 -3.82 -5.64
C VAL A 245 -10.06 -4.37 -4.59
N THR A 246 -9.39 -3.52 -3.81
CA THR A 246 -8.37 -4.01 -2.87
C THR A 246 -8.43 -3.31 -1.52
N SER A 247 -8.25 -4.07 -0.45
CA SER A 247 -8.14 -3.61 0.93
C SER A 247 -6.78 -4.00 1.51
N GLN A 248 -6.05 -3.03 2.07
CA GLN A 248 -4.71 -3.25 2.66
C GLN A 248 -4.46 -2.37 3.88
N GLN A 249 -3.53 -2.78 4.75
CA GLN A 249 -3.09 -1.94 5.86
C GLN A 249 -2.08 -0.90 5.39
N VAL A 250 -2.20 0.30 5.95
CA VAL A 250 -1.28 1.41 5.74
C VAL A 250 -1.04 2.10 7.07
N THR A 251 0.18 2.53 7.32
CA THR A 251 0.54 3.39 8.45
C THR A 251 0.94 4.77 7.96
N VAL A 252 0.60 5.82 8.71
CA VAL A 252 1.06 7.19 8.45
C VAL A 252 1.63 7.82 9.72
N PHE A 253 2.77 8.49 9.59
CA PHE A 253 3.47 9.07 10.74
C PHE A 253 2.80 10.34 11.28
N LYS A 254 2.46 10.35 12.57
CA LYS A 254 1.95 11.51 13.34
C LYS A 254 0.78 12.26 12.67
N VAL A 255 -0.22 11.53 12.20
CA VAL A 255 -1.48 12.08 11.65
C VAL A 255 -2.66 11.61 12.50
N GLN A 256 -3.53 12.53 12.88
CA GLN A 256 -4.76 12.21 13.60
C GLN A 256 -5.80 11.54 12.69
N ALA A 257 -6.55 10.59 13.23
CA ALA A 257 -7.57 9.84 12.49
C ALA A 257 -8.66 10.74 11.87
N ASN A 258 -9.09 11.78 12.59
CA ASN A 258 -10.10 12.75 12.11
C ASN A 258 -9.72 13.40 10.76
N ARG A 259 -8.45 13.78 10.58
CA ARG A 259 -7.94 14.41 9.36
C ARG A 259 -8.01 13.47 8.18
N LEU A 260 -7.74 12.18 8.41
CA LEU A 260 -7.76 11.15 7.38
C LEU A 260 -9.20 10.74 7.04
N ALA A 261 -10.05 10.56 8.05
CA ALA A 261 -11.48 10.25 7.90
C ALA A 261 -12.23 11.35 7.12
N ALA A 262 -11.94 12.63 7.38
CA ALA A 262 -12.55 13.76 6.67
C ALA A 262 -12.31 13.75 5.14
N LEU A 263 -11.28 13.03 4.66
CA LEU A 263 -11.01 12.91 3.23
C LEU A 263 -11.96 11.96 2.52
N ASN A 264 -12.65 11.05 3.22
CA ASN A 264 -13.52 10.05 2.60
C ASN A 264 -14.58 10.66 1.66
N ASN A 265 -15.10 11.85 1.97
CA ASN A 265 -16.11 12.52 1.14
C ASN A 265 -15.54 13.11 -0.16
N ARG A 266 -14.22 13.32 -0.22
CA ARG A 266 -13.51 13.93 -1.36
C ARG A 266 -12.74 12.90 -2.20
N LEU A 267 -12.57 11.69 -1.67
CA LEU A 267 -11.83 10.61 -2.28
C LEU A 267 -12.77 9.73 -3.14
N PHE A 268 -12.57 9.78 -4.45
CA PHE A 268 -13.32 8.98 -5.43
C PHE A 268 -12.63 7.62 -5.66
N GLY A 269 -13.37 6.51 -5.48
CA GLY A 269 -12.83 5.15 -5.59
C GLY A 269 -11.76 4.81 -4.56
N ILE A 270 -11.65 5.59 -3.47
CA ILE A 270 -10.74 5.39 -2.35
C ILE A 270 -11.54 5.64 -1.07
N LYS A 271 -11.39 4.75 -0.09
CA LYS A 271 -11.94 4.91 1.27
C LYS A 271 -10.91 4.49 2.30
N VAL A 272 -10.94 5.15 3.46
CA VAL A 272 -10.04 4.89 4.59
C VAL A 272 -10.87 4.72 5.86
N GLY A 273 -10.51 3.76 6.70
CA GLY A 273 -11.23 3.44 7.93
C GLY A 273 -10.43 2.50 8.83
N ASN A 274 -11.09 1.89 9.82
CA ASN A 274 -10.45 0.98 10.78
C ASN A 274 -9.18 1.58 11.41
N PHE A 275 -9.31 2.78 11.94
CA PHE A 275 -8.20 3.57 12.47
C PHE A 275 -7.68 3.00 13.80
N CYS A 276 -6.36 2.94 13.96
CA CYS A 276 -5.71 2.43 15.17
C CYS A 276 -4.32 3.07 15.33
N TYR A 277 -3.99 3.62 16.50
CA TYR A 277 -2.65 4.14 16.76
C TYR A 277 -1.69 3.01 17.15
N VAL A 278 -0.52 2.98 16.52
CA VAL A 278 0.51 1.95 16.68
C VAL A 278 1.89 2.58 16.88
N LYS A 279 2.78 1.86 17.56
CA LYS A 279 4.14 2.35 17.90
C LYS A 279 5.08 2.33 16.69
N GLU A 280 4.92 1.35 15.81
CA GLU A 280 5.80 1.10 14.67
C GLU A 280 5.07 1.28 13.34
N GLY A 281 5.80 1.75 12.33
CA GLY A 281 5.30 1.86 10.96
C GLY A 281 5.35 0.51 10.24
N LEU A 282 4.45 0.32 9.29
CA LEU A 282 4.40 -0.87 8.45
C LEU A 282 5.49 -0.79 7.38
N LEU A 283 6.33 -1.82 7.31
CA LEU A 283 7.42 -1.94 6.33
C LEU A 283 7.03 -2.90 5.20
N LEU A 284 7.76 -2.83 4.08
CA LEU A 284 7.58 -3.77 2.98
C LEU A 284 7.80 -5.21 3.45
N GLY A 285 7.00 -6.12 2.92
CA GLY A 285 7.03 -7.54 3.26
C GLY A 285 6.41 -7.92 4.60
N GLN A 286 5.86 -6.96 5.35
CA GLN A 286 5.16 -7.24 6.61
C GLN A 286 3.71 -7.72 6.40
N LEU A 287 3.51 -8.75 5.56
CA LEU A 287 2.23 -9.42 5.33
C LEU A 287 2.43 -10.95 5.26
N MET A 288 1.40 -11.72 5.59
CA MET A 288 1.42 -13.18 5.37
C MET A 288 1.03 -13.56 3.95
N GLY A 289 0.17 -12.76 3.30
CA GLY A 289 -0.37 -13.10 2.00
C GLY A 289 -1.54 -12.23 1.59
N ASN A 290 -2.33 -12.73 0.64
CA ASN A 290 -3.51 -12.05 0.14
C ASN A 290 -4.66 -13.05 -0.03
N ARG A 291 -5.84 -12.69 0.48
CA ARG A 291 -7.10 -13.36 0.20
C ARG A 291 -7.69 -12.80 -1.09
N PHE A 292 -7.96 -13.67 -2.04
CA PHE A 292 -8.56 -13.35 -3.32
C PHE A 292 -10.00 -13.80 -3.34
N THR A 293 -10.88 -12.96 -3.89
CA THR A 293 -12.21 -13.35 -4.36
C THR A 293 -12.27 -13.00 -5.84
N ILE A 294 -12.30 -14.02 -6.71
CA ILE A 294 -12.21 -13.88 -8.16
C ILE A 294 -13.45 -14.47 -8.80
N THR A 295 -14.13 -13.69 -9.63
CA THR A 295 -15.25 -14.15 -10.46
C THR A 295 -14.80 -14.26 -11.91
N LEU A 296 -14.88 -15.47 -12.45
CA LEU A 296 -14.66 -15.78 -13.86
C LEU A 296 -16.01 -15.72 -14.56
N ARG A 297 -16.15 -14.85 -15.56
CA ARG A 297 -17.40 -14.66 -16.31
C ARG A 297 -17.38 -15.38 -17.66
N GLY A 298 -18.56 -15.58 -18.24
CA GLY A 298 -18.70 -16.21 -19.55
C GLY A 298 -18.07 -17.59 -19.59
N VAL A 299 -18.34 -18.40 -18.55
CA VAL A 299 -17.75 -19.73 -18.42
C VAL A 299 -18.34 -20.66 -19.47
N ILE A 300 -17.45 -21.29 -20.26
CA ILE A 300 -17.81 -22.28 -21.28
C ILE A 300 -16.98 -23.54 -21.02
N ALA A 301 -17.67 -24.65 -20.75
CA ALA A 301 -17.10 -25.97 -20.50
C ALA A 301 -17.94 -27.03 -21.20
N GLU A 302 -17.36 -28.22 -21.41
CA GLU A 302 -18.08 -29.38 -21.97
C GLU A 302 -19.22 -29.86 -21.05
N SER A 303 -18.99 -29.79 -19.73
CA SER A 303 -20.00 -30.09 -18.71
C SER A 303 -19.71 -29.33 -17.42
N GLU A 304 -20.71 -29.23 -16.54
CA GLU A 304 -20.52 -28.68 -15.19
C GLU A 304 -19.58 -29.55 -14.34
N ASP A 305 -19.51 -30.86 -14.62
CA ASP A 305 -18.60 -31.79 -13.94
C ASP A 305 -17.13 -31.46 -14.22
N VAL A 306 -16.79 -30.99 -15.43
CA VAL A 306 -15.43 -30.51 -15.75
C VAL A 306 -15.05 -29.31 -14.90
N ILE A 307 -15.98 -28.37 -14.72
CA ILE A 307 -15.76 -27.18 -13.87
C ILE A 307 -15.50 -27.61 -12.43
N LYS A 308 -16.36 -28.50 -11.90
CA LYS A 308 -16.27 -29.04 -10.54
C LYS A 308 -14.97 -29.79 -10.31
N ALA A 309 -14.63 -30.73 -11.20
CA ALA A 309 -13.40 -31.51 -11.11
C ALA A 309 -12.16 -30.62 -11.15
N SER A 310 -12.15 -29.60 -12.03
CA SER A 310 -11.03 -28.66 -12.15
C SER A 310 -10.87 -27.77 -10.93
N ALA A 311 -11.98 -27.26 -10.38
CA ALA A 311 -11.96 -26.44 -9.17
C ALA A 311 -11.51 -27.25 -7.94
N ASP A 312 -12.10 -28.43 -7.73
CA ASP A 312 -11.69 -29.34 -6.65
C ASP A 312 -10.24 -29.81 -6.82
N GLY A 313 -9.80 -30.02 -8.07
CA GLY A 313 -8.44 -30.36 -8.43
C GLY A 313 -7.43 -29.27 -8.07
N LEU A 314 -7.76 -27.99 -8.33
CA LEU A 314 -6.91 -26.86 -7.93
C LEU A 314 -6.75 -26.79 -6.41
N GLY A 315 -7.83 -27.00 -5.65
CA GLY A 315 -7.78 -27.01 -4.19
C GLY A 315 -6.91 -28.15 -3.62
N LYS A 316 -6.96 -29.34 -4.22
CA LYS A 316 -6.24 -30.54 -3.75
C LYS A 316 -4.78 -30.60 -4.22
N ASN A 317 -4.56 -30.32 -5.50
CA ASN A 317 -3.25 -30.50 -6.15
C ASN A 317 -2.43 -29.21 -6.15
N GLY A 318 -3.08 -28.06 -5.97
CA GLY A 318 -2.42 -26.75 -6.06
C GLY A 318 -2.04 -26.39 -7.50
N PHE A 319 -1.04 -25.53 -7.62
CA PHE A 319 -0.52 -25.02 -8.88
C PHE A 319 1.00 -24.84 -8.81
N ILE A 320 1.64 -24.71 -9.97
CA ILE A 320 3.07 -24.39 -10.05
C ILE A 320 3.25 -22.89 -9.78
N ASN A 321 4.10 -22.54 -8.83
CA ASN A 321 4.25 -21.20 -8.28
C ASN A 321 5.12 -20.27 -9.16
N TYR A 322 4.85 -20.25 -10.47
CA TYR A 322 5.54 -19.41 -11.44
C TYR A 322 5.49 -17.91 -11.09
N TYR A 323 6.53 -17.19 -11.51
CA TYR A 323 6.45 -15.75 -11.68
C TYR A 323 5.59 -15.45 -12.91
N GLY A 324 4.43 -14.83 -12.70
CA GLY A 324 3.52 -14.48 -13.80
C GLY A 324 4.10 -13.39 -14.71
N LEU A 325 3.50 -13.20 -15.90
CA LEU A 325 3.96 -12.23 -16.91
C LEU A 325 4.10 -10.79 -16.39
N GLN A 326 3.32 -10.41 -15.37
CA GLN A 326 3.45 -9.11 -14.70
C GLN A 326 4.87 -8.85 -14.16
N ARG A 327 5.62 -9.89 -13.77
CA ARG A 327 7.01 -9.78 -13.28
C ARG A 327 7.98 -9.33 -14.38
N PHE A 328 7.67 -9.65 -15.64
CA PHE A 328 8.50 -9.31 -16.79
C PHE A 328 8.05 -8.03 -17.50
N GLY A 329 7.07 -7.32 -16.93
CA GLY A 329 6.51 -6.09 -17.48
C GLY A 329 5.46 -6.33 -18.56
N SER A 330 4.63 -5.31 -18.81
CA SER A 330 3.58 -5.35 -19.84
C SER A 330 4.00 -4.70 -21.17
N GLY A 331 5.22 -4.17 -21.25
CA GLY A 331 5.76 -3.53 -22.45
C GLY A 331 6.35 -4.54 -23.43
N SER A 332 6.73 -4.06 -24.62
CA SER A 332 7.38 -4.90 -25.63
C SER A 332 8.81 -5.30 -25.29
N VAL A 333 9.48 -4.54 -24.41
CA VAL A 333 10.82 -4.87 -23.90
C VAL A 333 10.63 -5.57 -22.55
N PRO A 334 10.92 -6.88 -22.46
CA PRO A 334 10.84 -7.59 -21.21
C PRO A 334 11.86 -7.09 -20.19
N THR A 335 11.42 -6.96 -18.94
CA THR A 335 12.24 -6.48 -17.82
C THR A 335 13.51 -7.33 -17.60
N HIS A 336 13.45 -8.64 -17.86
CA HIS A 336 14.57 -9.55 -17.66
C HIS A 336 15.70 -9.33 -18.67
N LEU A 337 15.43 -8.79 -19.86
CA LEU A 337 16.48 -8.45 -20.82
C LEU A 337 17.31 -7.24 -20.35
N VAL A 338 16.65 -6.26 -19.71
CA VAL A 338 17.34 -5.16 -19.04
C VAL A 338 18.20 -5.71 -17.89
N GLY A 339 17.64 -6.63 -17.11
CA GLY A 339 18.37 -7.35 -16.06
C GLY A 339 19.63 -8.06 -16.59
N ALA A 340 19.49 -8.82 -17.67
CA ALA A 340 20.62 -9.50 -18.31
C ALA A 340 21.71 -8.53 -18.79
N ALA A 341 21.34 -7.41 -19.42
CA ALA A 341 22.28 -6.38 -19.84
C ALA A 341 23.01 -5.72 -18.64
N LEU A 342 22.31 -5.52 -17.52
CA LEU A 342 22.92 -5.02 -16.27
C LEU A 342 23.94 -6.02 -15.71
N LEU A 343 23.58 -7.31 -15.66
CA LEU A 343 24.45 -8.38 -15.16
C LEU A 343 25.71 -8.58 -16.00
N ARG A 344 25.64 -8.33 -17.31
CA ARG A 344 26.80 -8.36 -18.22
C ARG A 344 27.66 -7.09 -18.14
N GLY A 345 27.22 -6.04 -17.44
CA GLY A 345 27.91 -4.74 -17.43
C GLY A 345 27.75 -3.93 -18.72
N GLU A 346 26.76 -4.25 -19.55
CA GLU A 346 26.47 -3.57 -20.81
C GLU A 346 25.64 -2.31 -20.57
N TRP A 347 26.20 -1.34 -19.84
CA TRP A 347 25.46 -0.16 -19.33
C TRP A 347 24.73 0.63 -20.43
N LYS A 348 25.40 0.81 -21.58
CA LYS A 348 24.81 1.51 -22.73
C LYS A 348 23.64 0.72 -23.33
N ALA A 349 23.77 -0.61 -23.43
CA ALA A 349 22.69 -1.46 -23.93
C ALA A 349 21.49 -1.44 -22.97
N ALA A 350 21.71 -1.50 -21.66
CA ALA A 350 20.66 -1.38 -20.66
C ALA A 350 19.92 -0.02 -20.75
N VAL A 351 20.65 1.09 -20.91
CA VAL A 351 20.06 2.42 -21.13
C VAL A 351 19.24 2.45 -22.43
N ASN A 352 19.76 1.89 -23.51
CA ASN A 352 19.04 1.84 -24.80
C ASN A 352 17.77 1.00 -24.67
N LEU A 353 17.80 -0.17 -24.01
CA LEU A 353 16.61 -0.97 -23.76
C LEU A 353 15.53 -0.19 -22.99
N ILE A 354 15.94 0.73 -22.10
CA ILE A 354 15.03 1.58 -21.33
C ILE A 354 14.49 2.75 -22.16
N LEU A 355 15.32 3.40 -22.99
CA LEU A 355 14.98 4.66 -23.68
C LEU A 355 14.48 4.49 -25.12
N ASP A 356 14.91 3.46 -25.84
CA ASP A 356 14.64 3.28 -27.27
C ASP A 356 13.14 3.11 -27.56
N PRO A 357 12.69 3.50 -28.78
CA PRO A 357 11.32 3.28 -29.24
C PRO A 357 10.87 1.84 -29.09
N ARG A 358 9.60 1.66 -28.76
CA ARG A 358 9.00 0.36 -28.46
C ARG A 358 7.72 0.17 -29.27
N GLU A 359 7.50 -1.06 -29.73
CA GLU A 359 6.26 -1.43 -30.42
C GLU A 359 5.12 -1.61 -29.40
N GLY A 360 3.90 -1.17 -29.74
CA GLY A 360 2.73 -1.30 -28.87
C GLY A 360 2.67 -0.35 -27.67
N GLU A 361 3.63 0.58 -27.53
CA GLU A 361 3.51 1.73 -26.63
C GLU A 361 2.62 2.81 -27.29
N ARG A 362 2.08 3.73 -26.49
CA ARG A 362 1.29 4.85 -27.04
C ARG A 362 2.14 5.70 -27.97
N ASP A 363 1.54 6.13 -29.08
CA ASP A 363 2.22 6.89 -30.13
C ASP A 363 2.90 8.16 -29.60
N ASP A 364 2.24 8.88 -28.67
CA ASP A 364 2.78 10.09 -28.06
C ASP A 364 4.09 9.86 -27.29
N ILE A 365 4.21 8.74 -26.57
CA ILE A 365 5.44 8.38 -25.86
C ILE A 365 6.49 7.86 -26.85
N ASN A 366 6.06 7.06 -27.82
CA ASN A 366 6.95 6.44 -28.80
C ASN A 366 7.60 7.48 -29.72
N GLU A 367 6.88 8.54 -30.11
CA GLU A 367 7.41 9.69 -30.84
C GLU A 367 8.53 10.40 -30.07
N VAL A 368 8.35 10.58 -28.75
CA VAL A 368 9.39 11.19 -27.90
C VAL A 368 10.65 10.33 -27.87
N ARG A 369 10.50 9.01 -27.75
CA ARG A 369 11.62 8.06 -27.81
C ARG A 369 12.34 8.09 -29.17
N LYS A 370 11.59 8.14 -30.28
CA LYS A 370 12.16 8.22 -31.65
C LYS A 370 12.97 9.49 -31.82
N HIS A 371 12.38 10.63 -31.43
CA HIS A 371 13.06 11.92 -31.50
C HIS A 371 14.35 11.92 -30.68
N TYR A 372 14.32 11.38 -29.46
CA TYR A 372 15.52 11.26 -28.62
C TYR A 372 16.59 10.37 -29.27
N LYS A 373 16.20 9.23 -29.84
CA LYS A 373 17.13 8.29 -30.49
C LYS A 373 17.81 8.89 -31.73
N GLU A 374 17.09 9.70 -32.50
CA GLU A 374 17.61 10.32 -33.72
C GLU A 374 18.48 11.56 -33.44
N HIS A 375 18.05 12.42 -32.50
CA HIS A 375 18.64 13.75 -32.30
C HIS A 375 19.44 13.91 -31.01
N GLY A 376 19.29 13.00 -30.05
CA GLY A 376 19.93 13.11 -28.72
C GLY A 376 19.42 14.26 -27.85
N ASP A 377 18.29 14.89 -28.21
CA ASP A 377 17.74 16.05 -27.49
C ASP A 377 17.11 15.65 -26.15
N ILE A 378 17.92 15.70 -25.09
CA ILE A 378 17.53 15.38 -23.71
C ILE A 378 16.47 16.36 -23.18
N ASP A 379 16.57 17.65 -23.52
CA ASP A 379 15.70 18.69 -22.98
C ASP A 379 14.27 18.55 -23.49
N LYS A 380 14.11 18.28 -24.80
CA LYS A 380 12.80 18.00 -25.38
C LYS A 380 12.22 16.68 -24.86
N ALA A 381 13.05 15.65 -24.69
CA ALA A 381 12.61 14.39 -24.10
C ALA A 381 12.09 14.57 -22.66
N LEU A 382 12.81 15.30 -21.80
CA LEU A 382 12.41 15.55 -20.41
C LEU A 382 11.15 16.40 -20.27
N ARG A 383 10.89 17.31 -21.22
CA ARG A 383 9.65 18.10 -21.27
C ARG A 383 8.45 17.26 -21.66
N ASN A 384 8.62 16.35 -22.63
CA ASN A 384 7.52 15.61 -23.22
C ASN A 384 7.25 14.26 -22.53
N PHE A 385 8.24 13.67 -21.85
CA PHE A 385 8.01 12.42 -21.11
C PHE A 385 7.11 12.64 -19.89
N PRO A 386 6.04 11.85 -19.74
CA PRO A 386 5.13 11.98 -18.61
C PRO A 386 5.81 11.61 -17.29
N ARG A 387 5.33 12.18 -16.18
CA ARG A 387 5.96 12.06 -14.85
C ARG A 387 6.04 10.63 -14.30
N HIS A 388 5.20 9.71 -14.78
CA HIS A 388 5.19 8.32 -14.32
C HIS A 388 6.31 7.46 -14.94
N LEU A 389 6.98 7.93 -15.99
CA LEU A 389 8.18 7.27 -16.56
C LEU A 389 9.41 7.63 -15.74
N VAL A 390 9.47 7.10 -14.53
CA VAL A 390 10.49 7.46 -13.52
C VAL A 390 11.89 7.07 -13.97
N ALA A 391 12.06 5.86 -14.53
CA ALA A 391 13.37 5.35 -14.95
C ALA A 391 13.94 6.17 -16.12
N GLU A 392 13.14 6.39 -17.17
CA GLU A 392 13.52 7.15 -18.35
C GLU A 392 13.94 8.57 -17.98
N ARG A 393 13.13 9.25 -17.16
CA ARG A 393 13.42 10.62 -16.73
C ARG A 393 14.66 10.70 -15.84
N ALA A 394 14.86 9.75 -14.94
CA ALA A 394 16.06 9.70 -14.08
C ALA A 394 17.33 9.53 -14.90
N ILE A 395 17.34 8.59 -15.86
CA ILE A 395 18.46 8.38 -16.77
C ILE A 395 18.78 9.67 -17.53
N LEU A 396 17.77 10.30 -18.14
CA LEU A 396 17.95 11.53 -18.92
C LEU A 396 18.45 12.71 -18.08
N GLN A 397 17.96 12.86 -16.84
CA GLN A 397 18.46 13.89 -15.91
C GLN A 397 19.93 13.68 -15.56
N CYS A 398 20.36 12.45 -15.36
CA CYS A 398 21.75 12.11 -15.11
C CYS A 398 22.63 12.31 -16.35
N LEU A 399 22.18 11.86 -17.53
CA LEU A 399 22.91 12.04 -18.79
C LEU A 399 23.06 13.52 -19.17
N LYS A 400 22.10 14.38 -18.79
CA LYS A 400 22.22 15.83 -18.94
C LYS A 400 23.39 16.41 -18.14
N LYS A 401 23.63 15.89 -16.93
CA LYS A 401 24.71 16.35 -16.04
C LYS A 401 26.06 15.72 -16.40
N CYS A 402 26.05 14.43 -16.72
CA CYS A 402 27.24 13.61 -16.99
C CYS A 402 27.08 12.82 -18.30
N PRO A 403 27.29 13.45 -19.48
CA PRO A 403 27.17 12.77 -20.76
C PRO A 403 28.12 11.57 -20.87
N GLY A 404 27.63 10.46 -21.43
CA GLY A 404 28.43 9.24 -21.63
C GLY A 404 28.62 8.34 -20.40
N ASN A 405 28.29 8.82 -19.18
CA ASN A 405 28.36 7.99 -17.97
C ASN A 405 27.05 7.21 -17.75
N TYR A 406 26.88 6.14 -18.52
CA TYR A 406 25.67 5.30 -18.48
C TYR A 406 25.47 4.59 -17.15
N LEU A 407 26.54 4.16 -16.47
CA LEU A 407 26.44 3.52 -15.16
C LEU A 407 25.86 4.50 -14.12
N GLN A 408 26.34 5.74 -14.10
CA GLN A 408 25.79 6.75 -13.20
C GLN A 408 24.35 7.12 -13.56
N ALA A 409 24.00 7.08 -14.85
CA ALA A 409 22.62 7.29 -15.29
C ALA A 409 21.67 6.18 -14.82
N LEU A 410 22.11 4.92 -14.88
CA LEU A 410 21.38 3.78 -14.32
C LEU A 410 21.27 3.89 -12.80
N LYS A 411 22.35 4.28 -12.09
CA LYS A 411 22.33 4.60 -10.65
C LYS A 411 21.49 5.83 -10.28
N GLY A 412 21.02 6.62 -11.25
CA GLY A 412 20.05 7.68 -11.01
C GLY A 412 18.62 7.16 -10.81
N ILE A 413 18.31 5.96 -11.30
CA ILE A 413 17.01 5.32 -11.12
C ILE A 413 16.84 4.92 -9.65
N PRO A 414 15.67 5.09 -9.01
CA PRO A 414 15.45 4.62 -7.64
C PRO A 414 15.82 3.13 -7.46
N ARG A 415 16.56 2.82 -6.38
CA ARG A 415 17.13 1.48 -6.12
C ARG A 415 16.13 0.33 -6.30
N THR A 416 14.90 0.49 -5.80
CA THR A 416 13.84 -0.52 -5.92
C THR A 416 13.52 -0.89 -7.37
N LEU A 417 13.45 0.11 -8.27
CA LEU A 417 13.20 -0.13 -9.70
C LEU A 417 14.44 -0.73 -10.39
N ARG A 418 15.65 -0.37 -9.94
CA ARG A 418 16.88 -0.97 -10.47
C ARG A 418 16.96 -2.46 -10.15
N MET A 419 16.69 -2.81 -8.90
CA MET A 419 16.74 -4.21 -8.46
C MET A 419 15.66 -5.07 -9.11
N MET A 420 14.51 -4.49 -9.45
CA MET A 420 13.45 -5.19 -10.20
C MET A 420 13.98 -5.79 -11.51
N TYR A 421 14.89 -5.11 -12.23
CA TYR A 421 15.48 -5.65 -13.46
C TYR A 421 16.29 -6.91 -13.20
N VAL A 422 17.19 -6.86 -12.24
CA VAL A 422 18.03 -8.00 -11.85
C VAL A 422 17.18 -9.16 -11.33
N HIS A 423 16.23 -8.88 -10.43
CA HIS A 423 15.36 -9.91 -9.87
C HIS A 423 14.43 -10.53 -10.94
N SER A 424 14.04 -9.77 -11.97
CA SER A 424 13.27 -10.35 -13.07
C SER A 424 14.08 -11.36 -13.89
N TYR A 425 15.41 -11.22 -13.96
CA TYR A 425 16.28 -12.24 -14.56
C TYR A 425 16.39 -13.50 -13.69
N GLN A 426 16.50 -13.35 -12.36
CA GLN A 426 16.42 -14.51 -11.45
C GLN A 426 15.07 -15.24 -11.59
N SER A 427 13.96 -14.49 -11.65
CA SER A 427 12.62 -15.03 -11.91
C SER A 427 12.52 -15.76 -13.25
N TYR A 428 13.22 -15.27 -14.28
CA TYR A 428 13.27 -15.89 -15.61
C TYR A 428 13.92 -17.27 -15.54
N LEU A 429 15.12 -17.37 -14.95
CA LEU A 429 15.82 -18.64 -14.75
C LEU A 429 14.98 -19.61 -13.89
N TRP A 430 14.39 -19.11 -12.82
CA TRP A 430 13.56 -19.90 -11.91
C TRP A 430 12.34 -20.52 -12.63
N ASN A 431 11.63 -19.77 -13.48
CA ASN A 431 10.48 -20.29 -14.22
C ASN A 431 10.88 -21.47 -15.13
N HIS A 432 11.99 -21.34 -15.85
CA HIS A 432 12.49 -22.41 -16.70
C HIS A 432 12.92 -23.64 -15.90
N ALA A 433 13.59 -23.44 -14.76
CA ALA A 433 13.95 -24.53 -13.86
C ALA A 433 12.72 -25.25 -13.27
N ALA A 434 11.69 -24.50 -12.86
CA ALA A 434 10.43 -25.07 -12.38
C ALA A 434 9.73 -25.89 -13.47
N SER A 435 9.70 -25.39 -14.71
CA SER A 435 9.21 -26.17 -15.87
C SER A 435 9.99 -27.47 -16.08
N MET A 436 11.33 -27.41 -16.05
CA MET A 436 12.17 -28.60 -16.20
C MET A 436 11.93 -29.62 -15.09
N ARG A 437 11.84 -29.16 -13.83
CA ARG A 437 11.54 -30.03 -12.68
C ARG A 437 10.23 -30.78 -12.85
N VAL A 438 9.19 -30.11 -13.37
CA VAL A 438 7.88 -30.72 -13.61
C VAL A 438 7.91 -31.66 -14.80
N GLN A 439 8.53 -31.29 -15.92
CA GLN A 439 8.61 -32.13 -17.12
C GLN A 439 9.32 -33.45 -16.85
N LYS A 440 10.40 -33.40 -16.05
CA LYS A 440 11.28 -34.53 -15.87
C LYS A 440 10.84 -35.49 -14.76
N TYR A 441 10.29 -34.95 -13.68
CA TYR A 441 10.03 -35.71 -12.46
C TYR A 441 8.54 -35.66 -12.02
N GLY A 442 7.70 -34.88 -12.70
CA GLY A 442 6.29 -34.71 -12.35
C GLY A 442 6.06 -33.92 -11.06
N ILE A 443 4.83 -33.96 -10.54
CA ILE A 443 4.41 -33.16 -9.38
C ILE A 443 4.15 -33.98 -8.11
N SER A 444 4.02 -35.30 -8.23
CA SER A 444 3.41 -36.13 -7.18
C SER A 444 4.36 -36.54 -6.06
N GLN A 445 5.67 -36.44 -6.28
CA GLN A 445 6.67 -36.90 -5.32
C GLN A 445 7.92 -36.01 -5.31
N VAL A 446 8.54 -35.95 -4.14
CA VAL A 446 9.89 -35.43 -3.95
C VAL A 446 10.87 -36.45 -4.55
N VAL A 447 11.88 -35.97 -5.25
CA VAL A 447 12.92 -36.83 -5.86
C VAL A 447 14.28 -36.58 -5.23
N GLU A 448 15.16 -37.57 -5.35
CA GLU A 448 16.55 -37.42 -4.92
C GLU A 448 17.20 -36.23 -5.63
N GLY A 449 17.94 -35.41 -4.86
CA GLY A 449 18.54 -34.18 -5.35
C GLY A 449 17.62 -32.95 -5.34
N ASP A 450 16.32 -33.08 -5.02
CA ASP A 450 15.47 -31.90 -4.80
C ASP A 450 15.98 -31.08 -3.60
N LEU A 451 15.73 -29.77 -3.62
CA LEU A 451 15.94 -28.93 -2.45
C LEU A 451 14.64 -28.81 -1.66
N VAL A 452 14.73 -28.94 -0.34
CA VAL A 452 13.61 -28.79 0.59
C VAL A 452 14.00 -27.91 1.77
N TYR A 453 13.01 -27.24 2.39
CA TYR A 453 13.24 -26.57 3.66
C TYR A 453 13.54 -27.59 4.77
N ASN A 454 14.57 -27.32 5.56
CA ASN A 454 15.03 -28.21 6.62
C ASN A 454 14.02 -28.26 7.77
N LYS A 455 13.41 -29.43 7.98
CA LYS A 455 12.48 -29.67 9.09
C LYS A 455 13.15 -30.28 10.33
N GLU A 456 14.38 -30.75 10.22
CA GLU A 456 15.09 -31.49 11.29
C GLU A 456 15.68 -30.55 12.36
N ASN A 457 15.91 -29.27 12.03
CA ASN A 457 16.38 -28.23 12.98
C ASN A 457 15.47 -26.97 12.95
N PRO A 458 14.31 -26.97 13.62
CA PRO A 458 13.56 -25.74 13.86
C PRO A 458 14.23 -24.97 15.02
N SER A 459 15.46 -24.48 14.82
CA SER A 459 16.20 -23.70 15.83
C SER A 459 16.66 -22.37 15.27
N GLU A 460 15.74 -21.41 15.29
CA GLU A 460 15.84 -20.08 15.93
C GLU A 460 14.66 -19.25 15.40
N GLU A 461 13.57 -19.20 16.17
CA GLU A 461 12.60 -18.12 16.02
C GLU A 461 13.35 -16.79 16.16
N SER A 462 13.42 -16.04 15.05
CA SER A 462 13.55 -14.59 15.02
C SER A 462 14.52 -13.98 16.05
N THR A 463 15.82 -14.27 15.95
CA THR A 463 16.82 -13.33 16.47
C THR A 463 16.80 -12.08 15.59
N SER A 464 16.38 -10.96 16.18
CA SER A 464 16.55 -9.62 15.65
C SER A 464 18.01 -9.42 15.23
N VAL A 465 18.27 -9.35 13.92
CA VAL A 465 19.60 -9.02 13.42
C VAL A 465 19.66 -7.51 13.22
N ASP A 466 20.39 -6.88 14.14
CA ASP A 466 20.97 -5.55 13.99
C ASP A 466 21.62 -5.40 12.61
N ILE A 467 21.32 -4.28 11.96
CA ILE A 467 21.97 -3.84 10.74
C ILE A 467 23.47 -3.72 11.04
N PRO A 468 24.37 -4.40 10.31
CA PRO A 468 25.80 -4.14 10.49
C PRO A 468 26.08 -2.72 9.98
N GLU A 469 26.56 -1.87 10.89
CA GLU A 469 27.15 -0.57 10.58
C GLU A 469 28.23 -0.78 9.51
N THR A 470 27.95 -0.38 8.27
CA THR A 470 28.98 -0.16 7.27
C THR A 470 29.64 1.17 7.58
N ASP A 471 30.83 1.10 8.16
CA ASP A 471 31.78 2.19 8.29
C ASP A 471 32.23 2.62 6.88
N ASP A 472 31.51 3.58 6.29
CA ASP A 472 31.93 4.29 5.08
C ASP A 472 31.93 5.79 5.39
N SER A 473 33.11 6.26 5.81
CA SER A 473 33.40 7.67 5.99
C SER A 473 33.35 8.42 4.65
N ASN A 474 32.63 9.55 4.67
CA ASN A 474 32.58 10.61 3.65
C ASN A 474 31.93 10.29 2.29
N THR A 475 30.61 10.54 2.17
CA THR A 475 30.02 11.40 1.11
C THR A 475 28.58 11.80 1.53
N ASP A 476 28.29 13.10 1.39
CA ASP A 476 27.06 13.87 1.68
C ASP A 476 25.72 13.10 1.66
N SER A 477 25.00 13.14 2.79
CA SER A 477 23.85 12.29 3.12
C SER A 477 22.51 13.04 3.09
N SER A 478 21.65 12.70 2.13
CA SER A 478 20.20 12.97 2.21
C SER A 478 19.35 12.06 1.32
N GLU A 479 19.50 10.74 1.43
CA GLU A 479 18.51 9.78 0.90
C GLU A 479 18.15 8.77 2.00
N ILE A 480 16.93 8.90 2.52
CA ILE A 480 16.34 7.89 3.40
C ILE A 480 15.97 6.70 2.52
N ASP A 481 16.67 5.59 2.73
CA ASP A 481 16.44 4.29 2.13
C ASP A 481 14.99 3.83 2.41
N LEU A 482 14.13 3.98 1.40
CA LEU A 482 12.73 3.53 1.39
C LEU A 482 12.55 2.30 0.50
N GLY A 483 13.59 1.49 0.35
CA GLY A 483 13.58 0.39 -0.62
C GLY A 483 14.49 -0.79 -0.33
N SER A 484 15.06 -0.91 0.87
CA SER A 484 15.71 -2.16 1.28
C SER A 484 14.66 -3.26 1.42
N GLU A 485 14.86 -4.32 0.64
CA GLU A 485 14.06 -5.57 0.62
C GLU A 485 12.67 -5.43 -0.03
N ALA A 486 12.70 -5.16 -1.34
CA ALA A 486 11.62 -5.60 -2.20
C ALA A 486 11.53 -7.14 -2.12
N GLN A 487 10.50 -7.56 -1.38
CA GLN A 487 9.94 -8.90 -1.19
C GLN A 487 10.40 -9.59 0.11
N PRO A 488 9.45 -10.02 0.97
CA PRO A 488 9.73 -11.09 1.91
C PRO A 488 9.78 -12.37 1.06
N GLU A 489 10.89 -12.57 0.36
CA GLU A 489 11.28 -13.92 -0.05
C GLU A 489 11.58 -14.63 1.26
N GLU A 490 10.85 -15.72 1.53
CA GLU A 490 10.81 -16.44 2.81
C GLU A 490 12.19 -16.38 3.49
N THR A 491 12.27 -15.63 4.60
CA THR A 491 13.50 -15.40 5.38
C THR A 491 14.36 -16.63 5.32
N ILE A 492 15.55 -16.55 4.70
CA ILE A 492 16.36 -17.69 4.25
C ILE A 492 16.29 -18.83 5.27
N GLN A 493 15.34 -19.73 5.09
CA GLN A 493 15.21 -20.92 5.91
C GLN A 493 16.32 -21.85 5.45
N SER A 494 16.94 -22.54 6.40
CA SER A 494 17.94 -23.56 6.08
C SER A 494 17.32 -24.55 5.08
N VAL A 495 17.97 -24.76 3.93
CA VAL A 495 17.56 -25.74 2.92
C VAL A 495 18.52 -26.92 2.91
N LYS A 496 18.01 -28.09 2.52
CA LYS A 496 18.75 -29.35 2.42
C LYS A 496 18.51 -29.97 1.04
N ILE A 497 19.54 -30.64 0.50
CA ILE A 497 19.40 -31.51 -0.67
C ILE A 497 18.88 -32.87 -0.19
N VAL A 498 17.77 -33.34 -0.77
CA VAL A 498 17.14 -34.61 -0.42
C VAL A 498 18.03 -35.77 -0.85
N ASP A 499 18.35 -36.65 0.10
CA ASP A 499 19.07 -37.91 -0.12
C ASP A 499 18.12 -39.12 -0.14
N SER A 500 18.63 -40.30 -0.52
CA SER A 500 17.83 -41.53 -0.55
C SER A 500 17.33 -41.95 0.85
N GLY A 501 18.00 -41.54 1.92
CA GLY A 501 17.59 -41.81 3.30
C GLY A 501 16.36 -41.00 3.72
N ASP A 502 16.30 -39.73 3.34
CA ASP A 502 15.16 -38.84 3.58
C ASP A 502 13.89 -39.31 2.83
N LEU A 503 14.07 -39.83 1.61
CA LEU A 503 12.97 -40.41 0.83
C LEU A 503 12.37 -41.64 1.52
N LEU A 504 13.20 -42.50 2.11
CA LEU A 504 12.74 -43.67 2.86
C LEU A 504 11.98 -43.28 4.14
N LYS A 505 12.35 -42.17 4.79
CA LYS A 505 11.64 -41.65 5.96
C LYS A 505 10.28 -41.01 5.61
N GLY A 506 10.09 -40.57 4.35
CA GLY A 506 8.85 -39.92 3.90
C GLY A 506 8.52 -38.60 4.60
N MET A 507 9.54 -37.86 5.09
CA MET A 507 9.36 -36.63 5.88
C MET A 507 8.95 -35.40 5.04
N TYR A 508 9.23 -35.44 3.75
CA TYR A 508 9.03 -34.32 2.84
C TYR A 508 7.92 -34.62 1.84
N THR A 509 7.13 -33.59 1.57
CA THR A 509 6.06 -33.61 0.57
C THR A 509 6.42 -32.67 -0.57
N PHE A 510 5.68 -32.73 -1.67
CA PHE A 510 5.92 -31.84 -2.80
C PHE A 510 5.76 -30.35 -2.43
N ASP A 511 4.95 -30.03 -1.39
CA ASP A 511 4.78 -28.66 -0.88
C ASP A 511 6.08 -28.08 -0.28
N ASP A 512 7.04 -28.93 0.08
CA ASP A 512 8.33 -28.56 0.67
C ASP A 512 9.42 -28.31 -0.37
N VAL A 513 9.18 -28.68 -1.64
CA VAL A 513 10.17 -28.58 -2.71
C VAL A 513 10.37 -27.12 -3.12
N VAL A 514 11.63 -26.69 -3.07
CA VAL A 514 12.04 -25.33 -3.43
C VAL A 514 13.05 -25.33 -4.56
N LEU A 515 13.12 -24.21 -5.28
CA LEU A 515 14.17 -23.92 -6.24
C LEU A 515 14.84 -22.59 -5.92
N PRO A 516 16.14 -22.45 -6.21
CA PRO A 516 16.89 -21.26 -5.85
C PRO A 516 16.62 -20.10 -6.80
N LEU A 517 16.66 -18.90 -6.25
CA LEU A 517 16.96 -17.68 -6.98
C LEU A 517 18.48 -17.50 -6.92
N PRO A 518 19.20 -17.57 -8.05
CA PRO A 518 20.66 -17.57 -8.06
C PRO A 518 21.25 -16.40 -7.28
N GLY A 519 22.23 -16.67 -6.43
CA GLY A 519 22.91 -15.71 -5.59
C GLY A 519 24.14 -16.33 -4.93
N SER A 520 24.87 -15.55 -4.14
CA SER A 520 26.15 -15.95 -3.53
C SER A 520 26.04 -17.08 -2.51
N GLN A 521 24.88 -17.23 -1.87
CA GLN A 521 24.61 -18.23 -0.84
C GLN A 521 23.56 -19.27 -1.31
N ALA A 522 23.14 -19.20 -2.57
CA ALA A 522 22.13 -20.09 -3.11
C ALA A 522 22.74 -21.47 -3.43
N MET A 523 22.16 -22.52 -2.85
CA MET A 523 22.42 -23.90 -3.23
C MET A 523 21.56 -24.28 -4.43
N PHE A 524 22.13 -25.06 -5.35
CA PHE A 524 21.40 -25.61 -6.49
C PHE A 524 20.97 -27.05 -6.22
N PRO A 525 19.88 -27.54 -6.85
CA PRO A 525 19.47 -28.93 -6.73
C PRO A 525 20.59 -29.91 -7.09
N GLY A 526 20.65 -31.05 -6.41
CA GLY A 526 21.61 -32.13 -6.69
C GLY A 526 21.25 -32.99 -7.91
N ASN A 527 20.33 -32.52 -8.76
CA ASN A 527 19.84 -33.24 -9.93
C ASN A 527 19.95 -32.37 -11.20
N GLU A 528 19.55 -32.92 -12.35
CA GLU A 528 19.69 -32.26 -13.66
C GLU A 528 18.94 -30.91 -13.76
N VAL A 529 18.04 -30.57 -12.83
CA VAL A 529 17.40 -29.24 -12.79
C VAL A 529 18.42 -28.13 -12.54
N ALA A 530 19.58 -28.41 -11.92
CA ALA A 530 20.63 -27.40 -11.78
C ALA A 530 21.25 -26.99 -13.12
N GLU A 531 21.30 -27.90 -14.10
CA GLU A 531 21.99 -27.66 -15.38
C GLU A 531 21.33 -26.53 -16.16
N ILE A 532 19.99 -26.44 -16.15
CA ILE A 532 19.26 -25.40 -16.89
C ILE A 532 19.61 -23.98 -16.44
N TYR A 533 19.92 -23.77 -15.16
CA TYR A 533 20.35 -22.47 -14.66
C TYR A 533 21.66 -22.05 -15.32
N HIS A 534 22.63 -22.97 -15.38
CA HIS A 534 23.94 -22.72 -15.96
C HIS A 534 23.88 -22.60 -17.49
N GLU A 535 23.11 -23.46 -18.17
CA GLU A 535 22.95 -23.41 -19.62
C GLU A 535 22.33 -22.10 -20.08
N MET A 536 21.25 -21.66 -19.42
CA MET A 536 20.57 -20.41 -19.77
C MET A 536 21.44 -19.19 -19.46
N ALA A 537 22.04 -19.13 -18.27
CA ALA A 537 22.93 -18.04 -17.91
C ALA A 537 24.11 -17.93 -18.90
N LYS A 538 24.72 -19.07 -19.25
CA LYS A 538 25.81 -19.13 -20.23
C LYS A 538 25.36 -18.69 -21.63
N LYS A 539 24.16 -19.12 -22.07
CA LYS A 539 23.57 -18.67 -23.34
C LYS A 539 23.40 -17.16 -23.39
N ASP A 540 23.05 -16.55 -22.27
CA ASP A 540 22.94 -15.10 -22.12
C ASP A 540 24.26 -14.42 -21.80
N GLY A 541 25.40 -15.12 -21.77
CA GLY A 541 26.72 -14.56 -21.46
C GLY A 541 26.89 -14.10 -20.01
N ILE A 542 26.16 -14.71 -19.08
CA ILE A 542 26.15 -14.39 -17.64
C ILE A 542 26.75 -15.57 -16.88
N SER A 543 27.70 -15.29 -15.99
CA SER A 543 28.20 -16.27 -15.02
C SER A 543 27.43 -16.16 -13.71
N LEU A 544 27.01 -17.30 -13.14
CA LEU A 544 26.36 -17.34 -11.83
C LEU A 544 27.37 -17.38 -10.68
N THR A 545 28.64 -17.68 -10.97
CA THR A 545 29.72 -17.86 -9.98
C THR A 545 30.76 -16.74 -10.02
N GLU A 546 30.93 -16.09 -11.17
CA GLU A 546 31.93 -15.04 -11.38
C GLU A 546 31.31 -13.68 -11.64
N ASN A 547 32.00 -12.62 -11.23
CA ASN A 547 31.54 -11.24 -11.42
C ASN A 547 31.95 -10.73 -12.80
N ALA A 548 31.00 -10.28 -13.61
CA ALA A 548 31.33 -9.58 -14.85
C ALA A 548 31.92 -8.17 -14.61
N HIS A 549 31.61 -7.55 -13.47
CA HIS A 549 32.03 -6.18 -13.13
C HIS A 549 32.03 -5.93 -11.61
N GLY A 550 32.65 -4.82 -11.18
CA GLY A 550 32.77 -4.44 -9.76
C GLY A 550 31.52 -3.82 -9.09
N VAL A 551 30.42 -3.62 -9.82
CA VAL A 551 29.19 -3.01 -9.27
C VAL A 551 28.34 -4.05 -8.53
N LYS A 552 28.44 -4.07 -7.19
CA LYS A 552 27.75 -5.06 -6.33
C LYS A 552 26.23 -5.17 -6.59
N GLU A 553 25.54 -4.05 -6.81
CA GLU A 553 24.08 -4.02 -7.04
C GLU A 553 23.64 -4.77 -8.31
N PHE A 554 24.52 -4.90 -9.31
CA PHE A 554 24.22 -5.53 -10.59
C PHE A 554 24.94 -6.86 -10.73
N SER A 555 25.30 -7.52 -9.63
CA SER A 555 26.03 -8.79 -9.64
C SER A 555 25.25 -9.85 -8.88
N ILE A 556 24.91 -10.96 -9.55
CA ILE A 556 24.22 -12.11 -8.92
C ILE A 556 24.97 -12.60 -7.69
N THR A 557 26.28 -12.75 -7.82
CA THR A 557 27.24 -13.15 -6.80
C THR A 557 27.42 -12.17 -5.62
N SER A 558 26.85 -10.96 -5.70
CA SER A 558 26.87 -10.01 -4.58
C SER A 558 25.55 -9.96 -3.83
N MET A 559 24.49 -10.58 -4.38
CA MET A 559 23.21 -10.76 -3.71
C MET A 559 23.19 -12.12 -3.03
N LYS A 560 22.56 -12.23 -1.85
CA LYS A 560 22.50 -13.51 -1.12
C LYS A 560 21.80 -14.62 -1.92
N GLY A 561 20.83 -14.24 -2.75
CA GLY A 561 19.89 -15.18 -3.37
C GLY A 561 18.73 -15.50 -2.42
N GLY A 562 17.91 -16.46 -2.81
CA GLY A 562 16.73 -16.86 -2.04
C GLY A 562 16.20 -18.21 -2.51
N TYR A 563 15.17 -18.71 -1.82
CA TYR A 563 14.49 -19.95 -2.20
C TYR A 563 13.01 -19.70 -2.36
N ARG A 564 12.40 -20.41 -3.30
CA ARG A 564 10.98 -20.30 -3.60
C ARG A 564 10.39 -21.68 -3.82
N ARG A 565 9.26 -21.96 -3.16
CA ARG A 565 8.48 -23.18 -3.34
C ARG A 565 8.05 -23.34 -4.79
N VAL A 566 8.24 -24.53 -5.35
CA VAL A 566 7.86 -24.86 -6.73
C VAL A 566 6.35 -25.00 -6.85
N PHE A 567 5.71 -25.59 -5.84
CA PHE A 567 4.29 -25.87 -5.82
C PHE A 567 3.62 -25.10 -4.69
N GLN A 568 2.39 -24.65 -4.92
CA GLN A 568 1.61 -23.94 -3.93
C GLN A 568 0.17 -24.42 -3.95
N ARG A 569 -0.38 -24.69 -2.77
CA ARG A 569 -1.82 -24.92 -2.58
C ARG A 569 -2.52 -23.63 -2.12
N PRO A 570 -3.70 -23.32 -2.67
CA PRO A 570 -4.54 -22.27 -2.12
C PRO A 570 -5.04 -22.65 -0.73
N ILE A 571 -4.93 -21.73 0.22
CA ILE A 571 -5.41 -21.90 1.60
C ILE A 571 -6.87 -21.42 1.67
N ASP A 572 -7.70 -22.05 2.49
CA ASP A 572 -9.14 -21.72 2.64
C ASP A 572 -9.91 -21.64 1.30
N PHE A 573 -9.61 -22.57 0.39
CA PHE A 573 -10.16 -22.59 -0.96
C PHE A 573 -11.65 -22.93 -0.97
N GLN A 574 -12.45 -22.05 -1.56
CA GLN A 574 -13.89 -22.18 -1.75
C GLN A 574 -14.25 -21.77 -3.17
N TRP A 575 -15.27 -22.41 -3.75
CA TRP A 575 -15.77 -22.04 -5.05
C TRP A 575 -17.29 -22.21 -5.14
N GLU A 576 -17.93 -21.40 -5.98
CA GLU A 576 -19.36 -21.49 -6.29
C GLU A 576 -19.61 -21.28 -7.78
N LEU A 577 -20.57 -22.04 -8.33
CA LEU A 577 -21.08 -21.85 -9.70
C LEU A 577 -22.31 -20.96 -9.64
N MET A 578 -22.34 -19.93 -10.47
CA MET A 578 -23.40 -18.92 -10.50
C MET A 578 -23.94 -18.75 -11.92
N THR A 579 -25.23 -18.43 -12.03
CA THR A 579 -25.84 -18.00 -13.29
C THR A 579 -26.12 -16.51 -13.24
N TYR A 580 -25.89 -15.81 -14.34
CA TYR A 580 -26.19 -14.39 -14.46
C TYR A 580 -26.64 -14.02 -15.87
N THR A 581 -27.33 -12.90 -16.02
CA THR A 581 -27.85 -12.41 -17.32
C THR A 581 -27.15 -11.14 -17.75
N ASP A 582 -26.97 -10.20 -16.82
CA ASP A 582 -26.33 -8.90 -17.10
C ASP A 582 -24.83 -8.92 -16.79
N ASP A 583 -24.01 -8.62 -17.80
CA ASP A 583 -22.56 -8.49 -17.66
C ASP A 583 -22.13 -7.29 -16.79
N SER A 584 -23.00 -6.30 -16.60
CA SER A 584 -22.75 -5.11 -15.78
C SER A 584 -23.06 -5.32 -14.29
N SER A 585 -23.80 -6.38 -13.95
CA SER A 585 -24.15 -6.72 -12.56
C SER A 585 -22.92 -7.04 -11.70
N SER A 586 -22.97 -6.75 -10.39
CA SER A 586 -21.92 -7.21 -9.47
C SER A 586 -22.22 -8.64 -9.02
N LEU A 587 -21.25 -9.54 -9.17
CA LEU A 587 -21.38 -10.95 -8.75
C LEU A 587 -20.59 -11.27 -7.47
N ALA A 588 -19.77 -10.32 -7.01
CA ALA A 588 -19.04 -10.41 -5.76
C ALA A 588 -19.35 -9.16 -4.93
N GLU A 589 -19.51 -9.38 -3.62
CA GLU A 589 -19.74 -8.32 -2.65
C GLU A 589 -18.41 -7.66 -2.27
N THR A 590 -18.37 -6.32 -2.31
CA THR A 590 -17.22 -5.53 -1.84
C THR A 590 -17.40 -5.11 -0.39
N ASP A 591 -16.32 -4.63 0.24
CA ASP A 591 -16.36 -4.11 1.62
C ASP A 591 -17.34 -2.93 1.75
N LEU A 592 -17.45 -2.09 0.72
CA LEU A 592 -18.39 -0.96 0.71
C LEU A 592 -19.85 -1.42 0.59
N ASP A 593 -20.11 -2.46 -0.20
CA ASP A 593 -21.45 -3.05 -0.31
C ASP A 593 -21.87 -3.63 1.06
N ALA A 594 -20.99 -4.37 1.72
CA ALA A 594 -21.24 -4.93 3.04
C ALA A 594 -21.51 -3.84 4.10
N LEU A 595 -20.71 -2.75 4.09
CA LEU A 595 -20.89 -1.59 4.96
C LEU A 595 -22.20 -0.84 4.72
N SER A 596 -22.68 -0.79 3.47
CA SER A 596 -23.95 -0.15 3.14
C SER A 596 -25.15 -0.96 3.64
N ARG A 597 -25.02 -2.29 3.77
CA ARG A 597 -26.07 -3.17 4.29
C ARG A 597 -26.20 -3.11 5.81
N THR A 598 -25.10 -2.90 6.52
CA THR A 598 -25.06 -2.87 7.99
C THR A 598 -25.50 -1.55 8.60
N LYS A 599 -25.52 -0.45 7.83
CA LYS A 599 -26.16 0.79 8.27
C LYS A 599 -27.68 0.58 8.32
N PRO A 600 -28.36 0.85 9.46
CA PRO A 600 -29.80 0.96 9.47
C PRO A 600 -30.22 1.96 8.40
N ARG A 601 -31.23 1.63 7.58
CA ARG A 601 -31.95 2.65 6.81
C ARG A 601 -32.53 3.64 7.82
N GLU A 602 -31.81 4.72 8.09
CA GLU A 602 -32.39 5.90 8.72
C GLU A 602 -33.47 6.41 7.78
N ALA A 603 -34.72 6.12 8.16
CA ALA A 603 -35.86 6.85 7.66
C ALA A 603 -35.67 8.32 8.08
N ASN A 604 -35.44 9.19 7.09
CA ASN A 604 -36.01 10.54 6.96
C ASN A 604 -35.19 11.37 5.96
N GLU A 605 -35.59 11.33 4.68
CA GLU A 605 -35.75 12.58 3.94
C GLU A 605 -37.20 12.63 3.45
N PRO A 606 -37.90 13.77 3.59
CA PRO A 606 -39.29 13.88 3.23
C PRO A 606 -39.40 13.90 1.70
N VAL A 607 -39.89 12.80 1.15
CA VAL A 607 -40.50 12.82 -0.19
C VAL A 607 -41.81 13.58 -0.04
N THR A 608 -41.88 14.74 -0.70
CA THR A 608 -43.11 15.50 -0.89
C THR A 608 -44.16 14.61 -1.55
N SER A 609 -45.21 14.32 -0.80
CA SER A 609 -46.38 13.59 -1.26
C SER A 609 -47.31 14.52 -2.05
N GLU A 610 -47.65 14.16 -3.28
CA GLU A 610 -49.00 14.37 -3.78
C GLU A 610 -49.55 13.08 -4.39
N GLN A 611 -50.60 12.59 -3.72
CA GLN A 611 -51.81 11.96 -4.22
C GLN A 611 -51.77 10.52 -4.76
N SER A 612 -52.45 9.68 -3.96
CA SER A 612 -53.58 8.78 -4.29
C SER A 612 -53.32 7.31 -3.92
N GLN A 613 -53.62 6.93 -2.66
CA GLN A 613 -54.88 6.35 -2.15
C GLN A 613 -55.18 4.91 -2.62
N ASP A 614 -55.09 4.00 -1.62
CA ASP A 614 -56.04 2.92 -1.32
C ASP A 614 -56.19 1.71 -2.27
N LYS A 615 -55.64 0.54 -1.89
CA LYS A 615 -56.37 -0.43 -1.05
C LYS A 615 -55.53 -1.63 -0.60
N LEU A 616 -55.91 -2.09 0.59
CA LEU A 616 -55.32 -3.01 1.54
C LEU A 616 -55.65 -4.49 1.26
N GLU A 617 -54.83 -5.36 1.85
CA GLU A 617 -55.12 -6.74 2.35
C GLU A 617 -55.30 -7.87 1.31
N LYS A 618 -54.84 -9.11 1.50
CA LYS A 618 -54.36 -9.85 2.69
C LYS A 618 -53.61 -11.11 2.21
N ALA A 619 -52.64 -11.57 2.99
CA ALA A 619 -52.04 -12.89 2.85
C ALA A 619 -52.85 -13.96 3.62
N SER A 620 -52.96 -15.18 3.07
CA SER A 620 -52.56 -16.44 3.74
C SER A 620 -53.04 -17.68 2.98
N ASP A 621 -52.08 -18.56 2.71
CA ASP A 621 -52.07 -20.02 2.93
C ASP A 621 -53.05 -21.00 2.24
N THR A 622 -52.38 -22.02 1.67
CA THR A 622 -52.68 -23.47 1.63
C THR A 622 -53.43 -24.10 0.45
N SER A 623 -52.84 -25.22 0.01
CA SER A 623 -53.43 -26.45 -0.56
C SER A 623 -53.59 -26.60 -2.09
N THR A 624 -52.72 -27.42 -2.67
CA THR A 624 -52.97 -28.33 -3.82
C THR A 624 -54.10 -29.34 -3.51
N PRO A 625 -54.61 -30.18 -4.46
CA PRO A 625 -54.49 -30.21 -5.94
C PRO A 625 -55.86 -30.40 -6.65
N THR A 626 -55.96 -30.30 -7.98
CA THR A 626 -56.73 -31.25 -8.86
C THR A 626 -56.82 -30.82 -10.34
N ASN A 627 -56.49 -31.78 -11.20
CA ASN A 627 -56.99 -32.14 -12.54
C ASN A 627 -57.80 -31.16 -13.41
N GLY A 628 -57.43 -31.10 -14.70
CA GLY A 628 -58.39 -31.36 -15.78
C GLY A 628 -58.43 -30.38 -16.96
N SER A 629 -57.89 -30.84 -18.10
CA SER A 629 -58.37 -30.67 -19.49
C SER A 629 -58.46 -29.28 -20.15
N ASP A 630 -57.64 -29.13 -21.20
CA ASP A 630 -58.00 -28.79 -22.59
C ASP A 630 -58.80 -27.52 -22.90
N SER A 631 -58.16 -26.56 -23.56
CA SER A 631 -58.49 -26.17 -24.95
C SER A 631 -57.66 -24.98 -25.44
N LEU A 632 -57.17 -25.14 -26.66
CA LEU A 632 -56.46 -24.16 -27.49
C LEU A 632 -57.39 -23.01 -27.90
N GLU A 633 -56.89 -21.77 -27.93
CA GLU A 633 -56.94 -20.88 -29.13
C GLU A 633 -56.27 -19.51 -28.92
N ASN A 634 -55.09 -19.37 -29.53
CA ASN A 634 -54.59 -18.27 -30.37
C ASN A 634 -54.60 -16.77 -29.98
N LYS A 635 -53.35 -16.26 -30.00
CA LYS A 635 -52.79 -14.93 -30.39
C LYS A 635 -52.44 -13.92 -29.28
N PRO A 636 -51.42 -13.04 -29.47
CA PRO A 636 -50.35 -13.03 -30.47
C PRO A 636 -48.92 -12.98 -29.86
N THR A 637 -47.98 -13.36 -30.72
CA THR A 637 -46.53 -13.12 -30.70
C THR A 637 -46.08 -11.80 -30.04
N GLY A 638 -45.18 -11.92 -29.06
CA GLY A 638 -44.46 -10.81 -28.46
C GLY A 638 -43.76 -11.22 -27.16
N SER A 639 -42.81 -12.16 -27.23
CA SER A 639 -41.92 -12.45 -26.10
C SER A 639 -40.96 -11.27 -25.89
N PRO A 640 -40.85 -10.70 -24.68
CA PRO A 640 -39.76 -9.80 -24.37
C PRO A 640 -38.49 -10.63 -24.11
N ASP A 641 -37.51 -10.49 -25.01
CA ASP A 641 -36.07 -10.74 -24.84
C ASP A 641 -35.63 -11.83 -23.85
N THR A 642 -35.46 -13.05 -24.37
CA THR A 642 -34.68 -14.11 -23.72
C THR A 642 -33.19 -13.73 -23.73
N VAL A 643 -32.74 -12.92 -22.77
CA VAL A 643 -31.31 -12.74 -22.54
C VAL A 643 -30.70 -14.10 -22.17
N PRO A 644 -29.70 -14.63 -22.90
CA PRO A 644 -29.14 -15.94 -22.62
C PRO A 644 -28.51 -15.95 -21.22
N ARG A 645 -28.89 -16.93 -20.40
CA ARG A 645 -28.27 -17.16 -19.09
C ARG A 645 -26.81 -17.57 -19.29
N LYS A 646 -25.89 -16.83 -18.69
CA LYS A 646 -24.45 -17.08 -18.71
C LYS A 646 -24.03 -17.72 -17.39
N LEU A 647 -22.96 -18.51 -17.44
CA LEU A 647 -22.33 -19.10 -16.26
C LEU A 647 -21.15 -18.25 -15.79
N ALA A 648 -20.97 -18.19 -14.48
CA ALA A 648 -19.81 -17.63 -13.82
C ALA A 648 -19.32 -18.57 -12.72
N VAL A 649 -18.01 -18.61 -12.52
CA VAL A 649 -17.39 -19.36 -11.41
C VAL A 649 -16.74 -18.34 -10.49
N LYS A 650 -17.14 -18.33 -9.22
CA LYS A 650 -16.51 -17.49 -8.20
C LYS A 650 -15.64 -18.36 -7.31
N LEU A 651 -14.43 -17.88 -7.07
CA LEU A 651 -13.38 -18.54 -6.31
C LEU A 651 -13.00 -17.63 -5.15
N ALA A 652 -12.81 -18.20 -3.96
CA ALA A 652 -12.29 -17.49 -2.80
C ALA A 652 -11.17 -18.30 -2.16
N PHE A 653 -9.97 -17.73 -2.05
CA PHE A 653 -8.81 -18.45 -1.51
C PHE A 653 -7.70 -17.49 -1.06
N THR A 654 -6.86 -17.95 -0.15
CA THR A 654 -5.70 -17.23 0.36
C THR A 654 -4.42 -17.77 -0.29
N LEU A 655 -3.55 -16.88 -0.75
CA LEU A 655 -2.19 -17.24 -1.17
C LEU A 655 -1.16 -16.55 -0.29
N PRO A 656 -0.04 -17.21 0.03
CA PRO A 656 1.08 -16.57 0.72
C PRO A 656 1.63 -15.35 -0.04
N ALA A 657 2.46 -14.56 0.64
CA ALA A 657 3.21 -13.49 0.02
C ALA A 657 4.02 -14.02 -1.19
N SER A 658 4.28 -13.13 -2.16
CA SER A 658 5.05 -13.47 -3.36
C SER A 658 4.42 -14.54 -4.28
N CYS A 659 3.15 -14.92 -4.11
CA CYS A 659 2.39 -15.78 -5.02
C CYS A 659 1.52 -14.98 -6.00
N TYR A 660 1.25 -15.54 -7.18
CA TYR A 660 0.46 -14.89 -8.24
C TYR A 660 -0.88 -15.61 -8.42
N ALA A 661 -2.00 -14.94 -8.11
CA ALA A 661 -3.33 -15.50 -8.31
C ALA A 661 -3.60 -15.88 -9.78
N THR A 662 -3.01 -15.15 -10.73
CA THR A 662 -3.10 -15.50 -12.16
C THR A 662 -2.54 -16.89 -12.47
N MET A 663 -1.54 -17.38 -11.73
CA MET A 663 -1.00 -18.74 -11.94
C MET A 663 -1.94 -19.82 -11.43
N ALA A 664 -2.66 -19.57 -10.32
CA ALA A 664 -3.74 -20.44 -9.87
C ALA A 664 -4.91 -20.47 -10.87
N ILE A 665 -5.29 -19.32 -11.42
CA ILE A 665 -6.33 -19.25 -12.46
C ILE A 665 -5.87 -19.90 -13.77
N ARG A 666 -4.61 -19.74 -14.15
CA ARG A 666 -4.01 -20.42 -15.31
C ARG A 666 -4.11 -21.94 -15.15
N GLU A 667 -3.80 -22.44 -13.95
CA GLU A 667 -3.92 -23.87 -13.64
C GLU A 667 -5.37 -24.36 -13.78
N LEU A 668 -6.36 -23.57 -13.34
CA LEU A 668 -7.78 -23.90 -13.47
C LEU A 668 -8.27 -23.90 -14.92
N LEU A 669 -7.92 -22.87 -15.69
CA LEU A 669 -8.45 -22.66 -17.05
C LEU A 669 -7.65 -23.40 -18.13
N LYS A 670 -6.44 -23.88 -17.82
CA LYS A 670 -5.48 -24.47 -18.79
C LYS A 670 -5.23 -23.60 -20.02
N THR A 671 -5.40 -22.29 -19.87
CA THR A 671 -5.24 -21.29 -20.94
C THR A 671 -4.40 -20.12 -20.44
N SER A 672 -3.88 -19.33 -21.37
CA SER A 672 -3.05 -18.18 -21.00
C SER A 672 -3.85 -17.15 -20.19
N THR A 673 -3.21 -16.57 -19.18
CA THR A 673 -3.78 -15.47 -18.38
C THR A 673 -3.22 -14.12 -18.79
N SER A 674 -2.52 -14.05 -19.92
CA SER A 674 -2.02 -12.79 -20.48
C SER A 674 -3.15 -11.81 -20.78
N VAL A 675 -2.89 -10.52 -20.58
CA VAL A 675 -3.88 -9.47 -20.84
C VAL A 675 -4.31 -9.48 -22.31
N ALA A 676 -3.38 -9.76 -23.23
CA ALA A 676 -3.67 -9.88 -24.66
C ALA A 676 -4.67 -11.00 -24.95
N TYR A 677 -4.47 -12.19 -24.37
CA TYR A 677 -5.40 -13.31 -24.54
C TYR A 677 -6.75 -13.06 -23.87
N GLN A 678 -6.77 -12.49 -22.66
CA GLN A 678 -8.03 -12.20 -21.97
C GLN A 678 -8.88 -11.15 -22.70
N LYS A 679 -8.24 -10.21 -23.43
CA LYS A 679 -8.94 -9.29 -24.33
C LYS A 679 -9.63 -10.04 -25.48
N THR A 680 -8.99 -11.04 -26.09
CA THR A 680 -9.63 -11.80 -27.17
C THR A 680 -10.82 -12.62 -26.70
N LEU A 681 -10.88 -12.98 -25.40
CA LEU A 681 -12.02 -13.69 -24.82
C LEU A 681 -13.20 -12.79 -24.47
N SER A 682 -12.96 -11.49 -24.30
CA SER A 682 -13.97 -10.48 -23.92
C SER A 682 -14.62 -9.80 -25.13
N CYS A 683 -14.15 -10.09 -26.34
CA CYS A 683 -14.63 -9.56 -27.62
C CYS A 683 -15.62 -10.50 -28.32
#